data_AF-A0A5N6YX59-F1
#
_entry.id   AF-A0A5N6YX59-F1
#
_cell.length_a   1.000
_cell.length_b   1.000
_cell.length_c   1.000
_cell.angle_alpha   90.00
_cell.angle_beta   90.00
_cell.angle_gamma   90.00
#
_symmetry.space_group_name_H-M   'P 1'
#
loop_
_entity.id
_entity.type
_entity.pdbx_description
1 polymer ?
#
loop_
_entity_poly.entity_id
_entity_poly.type
_entity_poly.pdbx_seq_one_letter_code
_entity_poly.pdbx_strand_id
1 'polypeptide(L)'
;MAPINILTRLKTLYAKSYGICLTVFYVAPFYVSSTTRPSPTLSRDAPSVIRARIKAVTLSCIGSTLAVSWLIIVLGNVSSFEALKLLGWWPIEVVEVLRIVLLTAILFAGPLFERGIAEGEWRDWIKGSRISQTLCGWIGWRNYVAGPVTEEIMFRSAIIPLHILAKVSPGRVVFVAPLYFGIAHVHHFYEFRLTHPDTSILAALLRSIFQFGYTTVFGWYATFVYLRTGSLPAVILAHAFCNWCGLPRLWGRVEPSVPLGPPVVKDKGDAAGGTIYAYHQLSIGWTIAYYTILVGGATGFYYALWPLTDSSHALVALQRTPIARSFSVTARRPDPRRALNIPPPFPVTKSCPEPSCSCPPTPPMPDGLPVDYDQQLNGTMVAYAQQILICTGQRDWTSRIEDDGKHHAWGHLARGLKRLLGRGGRYADPFNNILVSNSSLPPSSTSTGTQSASAFLFPSFQYFPTIPVQILESANSGTDLSTFVQAFLLPKTLSAMSESLPEARKAELTRTPELASEFADAVDLCHSPVILICGHGGRDLRCGVMAPVLEKEFLKVLQAKGFTPADRDGQLIDSPDHAHIGLISHIGGHKYAGNVIVYMPPRMKIKNSSIPHPLAGKGIWYGRIEPKHVQGIVEETILGGKVVADHFRGGIDRNGNILRL
;
A
#
# COMPACT_ATOMS: atom_id res chain seq x y z
N MET A 1 45.99 -40.72 -9.03
CA MET A 1 45.54 -39.62 -8.14
C MET A 1 44.70 -38.65 -8.97
N ALA A 2 43.37 -38.74 -8.93
CA ALA A 2 42.56 -37.63 -9.45
C ALA A 2 42.89 -36.40 -8.58
N PRO A 3 43.24 -35.23 -9.16
CA PRO A 3 43.68 -34.09 -8.39
C PRO A 3 42.58 -33.72 -7.39
N ILE A 4 42.96 -33.50 -6.13
CA ILE A 4 42.09 -33.23 -4.97
C ILE A 4 41.00 -32.18 -5.28
N ASN A 5 41.27 -31.27 -6.21
CA ASN A 5 40.32 -30.29 -6.75
C ASN A 5 39.12 -30.88 -7.51
N ILE A 6 39.27 -31.96 -8.27
CA ILE A 6 38.18 -32.60 -9.03
C ILE A 6 37.22 -33.30 -8.08
N LEU A 7 37.73 -34.08 -7.11
CA LEU A 7 36.89 -34.78 -6.14
C LEU A 7 36.10 -33.80 -5.25
N THR A 8 36.72 -32.69 -4.84
CA THR A 8 36.06 -31.64 -4.04
C THR A 8 34.98 -30.92 -4.85
N ARG A 9 35.24 -30.64 -6.14
CA ARG A 9 34.24 -30.08 -7.06
C ARG A 9 33.06 -31.03 -7.29
N LEU A 10 33.33 -32.33 -7.44
CA LEU A 10 32.28 -33.35 -7.58
C LEU A 10 31.41 -33.43 -6.33
N LYS A 11 31.99 -33.49 -5.12
CA LYS A 11 31.23 -33.48 -3.86
C LYS A 11 30.35 -32.23 -3.73
N THR A 12 30.87 -31.07 -4.10
CA THR A 12 30.11 -29.81 -4.09
C THR A 12 28.96 -29.84 -5.11
N LEU A 13 29.19 -30.41 -6.30
CA LEU A 13 28.16 -30.55 -7.33
C LEU A 13 27.04 -31.48 -6.85
N TYR A 14 27.38 -32.64 -6.26
CA TYR A 14 26.39 -33.55 -5.71
C TYR A 14 25.56 -32.89 -4.60
N ALA A 15 26.18 -32.21 -3.64
CA ALA A 15 25.45 -31.50 -2.58
C ALA A 15 24.47 -30.46 -3.13
N LYS A 16 24.87 -29.73 -4.18
CA LYS A 16 23.98 -28.79 -4.86
C LYS A 16 22.81 -29.50 -5.53
N SER A 17 23.06 -30.59 -6.25
CA SER A 17 22.03 -31.39 -6.91
C SER A 17 21.03 -31.97 -5.90
N TYR A 18 21.51 -32.54 -4.78
CA TYR A 18 20.65 -33.02 -3.70
C TYR A 18 19.83 -31.88 -3.09
N GLY A 19 20.41 -30.69 -2.87
CA GLY A 19 19.69 -29.51 -2.39
C GLY A 19 18.55 -29.09 -3.33
N ILE A 20 18.77 -29.12 -4.64
CA ILE A 20 17.71 -28.86 -5.65
C ILE A 20 16.63 -29.94 -5.57
N CYS A 21 17.01 -31.22 -5.54
CA CYS A 21 16.05 -32.33 -5.47
C CYS A 21 15.17 -32.25 -4.22
N LEU A 22 15.76 -31.96 -3.06
CA LEU A 22 15.04 -31.77 -1.79
C LEU A 22 14.08 -30.59 -1.87
N THR A 23 14.51 -29.47 -2.47
CA THR A 23 13.66 -28.29 -2.68
C THR A 23 12.47 -28.62 -3.59
N VAL A 24 12.69 -29.34 -4.68
CA VAL A 24 11.61 -29.79 -5.58
C VAL A 24 10.69 -30.75 -4.85
N PHE A 25 11.21 -31.72 -4.10
CA PHE A 25 10.41 -32.67 -3.33
C PHE A 25 9.54 -31.98 -2.26
N TYR A 26 10.01 -30.86 -1.71
CA TYR A 26 9.21 -30.03 -0.80
C TYR A 26 8.08 -29.27 -1.49
N VAL A 27 8.33 -28.71 -2.68
CA VAL A 27 7.37 -27.83 -3.38
C VAL A 27 6.40 -28.59 -4.31
N ALA A 28 6.86 -29.66 -4.96
CA ALA A 28 6.07 -30.45 -5.91
C ALA A 28 4.71 -30.93 -5.38
N PRO A 29 4.57 -31.36 -4.10
CA PRO A 29 3.28 -31.80 -3.56
C PRO A 29 2.19 -30.73 -3.61
N PHE A 30 2.54 -29.45 -3.73
CA PHE A 30 1.56 -28.37 -3.94
C PHE A 30 0.93 -28.37 -5.32
N TYR A 31 1.45 -29.13 -6.28
CA TYR A 31 0.99 -29.13 -7.67
C TYR A 31 0.47 -30.47 -8.17
N VAL A 32 0.75 -31.56 -7.44
CA VAL A 32 0.46 -32.93 -7.89
C VAL A 32 -0.98 -33.37 -7.55
N SER A 33 -1.57 -32.91 -6.44
CA SER A 33 -2.94 -33.28 -6.06
C SER A 33 -3.93 -32.17 -6.37
N SER A 34 -5.13 -32.52 -6.83
CA SER A 34 -6.25 -31.58 -7.01
C SER A 34 -6.65 -30.85 -5.71
N THR A 35 -6.35 -31.45 -4.55
CA THR A 35 -6.65 -30.86 -3.24
C THR A 35 -5.63 -29.83 -2.75
N THR A 36 -4.41 -29.86 -3.30
CA THR A 36 -3.31 -28.94 -2.95
C THR A 36 -3.03 -27.93 -4.05
N ARG A 37 -3.32 -28.30 -5.31
CA ARG A 37 -3.08 -27.48 -6.50
C ARG A 37 -3.82 -26.15 -6.43
N PRO A 38 -3.12 -25.02 -6.66
CA PRO A 38 -3.76 -23.72 -6.77
C PRO A 38 -4.81 -23.73 -7.89
N SER A 39 -6.02 -23.27 -7.58
CA SER A 39 -7.13 -23.12 -8.54
C SER A 39 -7.77 -21.74 -8.37
N PRO A 40 -8.28 -21.12 -9.45
CA PRO A 40 -9.05 -19.87 -9.36
C PRO A 40 -10.28 -19.98 -8.43
N THR A 41 -10.85 -21.18 -8.27
CA THR A 41 -12.09 -21.42 -7.52
C THR A 41 -11.87 -21.89 -6.09
N LEU A 42 -10.64 -22.27 -5.71
CA LEU A 42 -10.33 -22.85 -4.41
C LEU A 42 -9.34 -21.98 -3.66
N SER A 43 -9.83 -21.28 -2.63
CA SER A 43 -8.99 -20.41 -1.81
C SER A 43 -7.91 -21.20 -1.06
N ARG A 44 -6.67 -20.70 -1.11
CA ARG A 44 -5.52 -21.20 -0.34
C ARG A 44 -5.76 -21.20 1.17
N ASP A 45 -6.61 -20.30 1.65
CA ASP A 45 -6.91 -20.13 3.07
C ASP A 45 -8.07 -21.02 3.54
N ALA A 46 -8.63 -21.85 2.66
CA ALA A 46 -9.63 -22.85 3.04
C ALA A 46 -9.01 -23.90 4.00
N PRO A 47 -9.67 -24.23 5.14
CA PRO A 47 -9.14 -25.19 6.12
C PRO A 47 -8.85 -26.59 5.55
N SER A 48 -9.58 -27.04 4.54
CA SER A 48 -9.31 -28.31 3.84
C SER A 48 -8.00 -28.27 3.07
N VAL A 49 -7.74 -27.17 2.35
CA VAL A 49 -6.50 -26.95 1.58
C VAL A 49 -5.30 -26.81 2.51
N ILE A 50 -5.43 -26.04 3.60
CA ILE A 50 -4.37 -25.88 4.61
C ILE A 50 -3.99 -27.25 5.18
N ARG A 51 -4.97 -28.07 5.59
CA ARG A 51 -4.72 -29.42 6.12
C ARG A 51 -4.04 -30.33 5.10
N ALA A 52 -4.53 -30.35 3.86
CA ALA A 52 -3.96 -31.18 2.80
C ALA A 52 -2.51 -30.78 2.49
N ARG A 53 -2.24 -29.48 2.39
CA ARG A 53 -0.89 -28.93 2.16
C ARG A 53 0.06 -29.24 3.31
N ILE A 54 -0.35 -29.00 4.57
CA ILE A 54 0.43 -29.33 5.77
C ILE A 54 0.76 -30.82 5.78
N LYS A 55 -0.23 -31.70 5.57
CA LYS A 55 0.01 -33.15 5.50
C LYS A 55 1.07 -33.49 4.44
N ALA A 56 0.93 -32.96 3.23
CA ALA A 56 1.84 -33.24 2.13
C ALA A 56 3.29 -32.77 2.41
N VAL A 57 3.49 -31.56 2.94
CA VAL A 57 4.83 -31.08 3.28
C VAL A 57 5.42 -31.80 4.48
N THR A 58 4.62 -32.19 5.47
CA THR A 58 5.09 -32.97 6.61
C THR A 58 5.60 -34.34 6.18
N LEU A 59 4.89 -35.05 5.29
CA LEU A 59 5.38 -36.31 4.71
C LEU A 59 6.69 -36.08 3.94
N SER A 60 6.78 -34.98 3.20
CA SER A 60 8.00 -34.64 2.45
C SER A 60 9.19 -34.36 3.36
N CYS A 61 8.96 -33.71 4.50
CA CYS A 61 9.96 -33.47 5.54
C CYS A 61 10.40 -34.78 6.21
N ILE A 62 9.47 -35.66 6.56
CA ILE A 62 9.80 -36.98 7.15
C ILE A 62 10.64 -37.80 6.18
N GLY A 63 10.19 -37.94 4.93
CA GLY A 63 10.91 -38.69 3.91
C GLY A 63 12.31 -38.13 3.64
N SER A 64 12.44 -36.80 3.55
CA SER A 64 13.73 -36.13 3.35
C SER A 64 14.66 -36.27 4.55
N THR A 65 14.13 -36.14 5.77
CA THR A 65 14.91 -36.30 7.00
C THR A 65 15.43 -37.73 7.12
N LEU A 66 14.60 -38.74 6.86
CA LEU A 66 15.02 -40.14 6.84
C LEU A 66 16.07 -40.41 5.75
N ALA A 67 15.85 -39.92 4.53
CA ALA A 67 16.79 -40.10 3.42
C ALA A 67 18.16 -39.44 3.70
N VAL A 68 18.15 -38.20 4.21
CA VAL A 68 19.38 -37.50 4.57
C VAL A 68 20.05 -38.16 5.77
N SER A 69 19.30 -38.58 6.79
CA SER A 69 19.86 -39.31 7.95
C SER A 69 20.54 -40.60 7.52
N TRP A 70 19.88 -41.38 6.67
CA TRP A 70 20.44 -42.60 6.08
C TRP A 70 21.72 -42.30 5.27
N LEU A 71 21.69 -41.24 4.45
CA LEU A 71 22.85 -40.81 3.66
C LEU A 71 24.03 -40.43 4.56
N ILE A 72 23.78 -39.68 5.64
CA ILE A 72 24.80 -39.27 6.61
C ILE A 72 25.40 -40.50 7.30
N ILE A 73 24.56 -41.40 7.81
CA ILE A 73 25.01 -42.60 8.54
C ILE A 73 25.81 -43.54 7.63
N VAL A 74 25.27 -43.87 6.45
CA VAL A 74 25.85 -44.88 5.56
C VAL A 74 27.06 -44.33 4.79
N LEU A 75 26.95 -43.15 4.17
CA LEU A 75 28.07 -42.59 3.38
C LEU A 75 29.08 -41.83 4.22
N GLY A 76 28.64 -41.26 5.35
CA GLY A 76 29.53 -40.60 6.30
C GLY A 76 30.22 -41.55 7.27
N ASN A 77 29.74 -42.79 7.39
CA ASN A 77 30.18 -43.77 8.38
C ASN A 77 30.19 -43.19 9.81
N VAL A 78 29.16 -42.42 10.14
CA VAL A 78 28.98 -41.75 11.44
C VAL A 78 27.84 -42.41 12.22
N SER A 79 27.88 -42.30 13.55
CA SER A 79 26.84 -42.85 14.41
C SER A 79 25.50 -42.12 14.21
N SER A 80 24.39 -42.79 14.53
CA SER A 80 23.05 -42.18 14.52
C SER A 80 22.98 -40.92 15.41
N PHE A 81 23.76 -40.89 16.50
CA PHE A 81 23.84 -39.75 17.40
C PHE A 81 24.52 -38.54 16.75
N GLU A 82 25.63 -38.76 16.05
CA GLU A 82 26.31 -37.71 15.28
C GLU A 82 25.45 -37.20 14.12
N ALA A 83 24.68 -38.08 13.49
CA ALA A 83 23.70 -37.67 12.49
C ALA A 83 22.61 -36.76 13.09
N LEU A 84 22.05 -37.10 14.26
CA LEU A 84 21.10 -36.23 14.97
C LEU A 84 21.71 -34.88 15.34
N LYS A 85 23.01 -34.84 15.69
CA LYS A 85 23.75 -33.61 15.94
C LYS A 85 23.90 -32.75 14.69
N LEU A 86 24.31 -33.35 13.57
CA LEU A 86 24.44 -32.63 12.30
C LEU A 86 23.11 -32.07 11.81
N LEU A 87 22.02 -32.82 12.00
CA LEU A 87 20.67 -32.39 11.65
C LEU A 87 20.08 -31.37 12.64
N GLY A 88 20.73 -31.18 13.80
CA GLY A 88 20.37 -30.22 14.83
C GLY A 88 19.16 -30.60 15.68
N TRP A 89 18.82 -31.90 15.72
CA TRP A 89 17.76 -32.44 16.59
C TRP A 89 18.26 -32.70 18.01
N TRP A 90 19.57 -32.88 18.20
CA TRP A 90 20.16 -33.20 19.48
C TRP A 90 21.61 -32.69 19.63
N PRO A 91 22.02 -32.15 20.79
CA PRO A 91 21.22 -31.90 21.99
C PRO A 91 20.32 -30.68 21.85
N ILE A 92 19.25 -30.64 22.64
CA ILE A 92 18.36 -29.47 22.73
C ILE A 92 18.70 -28.71 24.00
N GLU A 93 19.40 -27.59 23.85
CA GLU A 93 19.68 -26.70 24.98
C GLU A 93 18.68 -25.53 25.02
N VAL A 94 17.84 -25.53 26.05
CA VAL A 94 16.81 -24.48 26.23
C VAL A 94 17.44 -23.09 26.37
N VAL A 95 18.60 -22.99 27.02
CA VAL A 95 19.29 -21.70 27.20
C VAL A 95 19.73 -21.12 25.85
N GLU A 96 20.23 -21.94 24.93
CA GLU A 96 20.62 -21.49 23.59
C GLU A 96 19.40 -21.02 22.80
N VAL A 97 18.31 -21.78 22.85
CA VAL A 97 17.03 -21.39 22.23
C VAL A 97 16.59 -20.02 22.76
N LEU A 98 16.63 -19.80 24.07
CA LEU A 98 16.27 -18.51 24.68
C LEU A 98 17.22 -17.39 24.26
N ARG A 99 18.53 -17.63 24.15
CA ARG A 99 19.50 -16.63 23.64
C ARG A 99 19.21 -16.21 22.20
N ILE A 100 18.82 -17.16 21.34
CA ILE A 100 18.47 -16.87 19.95
C ILE A 100 17.14 -16.12 19.85
N VAL A 101 16.13 -16.50 20.64
CA VAL A 101 14.88 -15.75 20.72
C VAL A 101 15.14 -14.34 21.23
N LEU A 102 16.00 -14.16 22.25
CA LEU A 102 16.43 -12.86 22.74
C LEU A 102 17.16 -12.05 21.67
N LEU A 103 18.10 -12.64 20.95
CA LEU A 103 18.82 -11.99 19.85
C LEU A 103 17.83 -11.49 18.78
N THR A 104 16.85 -12.32 18.43
CA THR A 104 15.80 -11.97 17.48
C THR A 104 14.91 -10.85 18.05
N ALA A 105 14.54 -10.91 19.34
CA ALA A 105 13.77 -9.87 20.00
C ALA A 105 14.52 -8.52 20.04
N ILE A 106 15.83 -8.52 20.23
CA ILE A 106 16.68 -7.31 20.15
C ILE A 106 16.60 -6.70 18.75
N LEU A 107 16.72 -7.52 17.69
CA LEU A 107 16.59 -7.05 16.31
C LEU A 107 15.20 -6.44 16.04
N PHE A 108 14.15 -7.04 16.61
CA PHE A 108 12.76 -6.60 16.47
C PHE A 108 12.28 -5.68 17.61
N ALA A 109 13.19 -5.02 18.33
CA ALA A 109 12.83 -4.16 19.45
C ALA A 109 11.85 -3.04 19.05
N GLY A 110 11.96 -2.49 17.83
CA GLY A 110 11.02 -1.52 17.28
C GLY A 110 9.59 -2.10 17.19
N PRO A 111 9.34 -3.15 16.38
CA PRO A 111 8.04 -3.80 16.32
C PRO A 111 7.48 -4.27 17.68
N LEU A 112 8.33 -4.74 18.59
CA LEU A 112 7.92 -5.09 19.96
C LEU A 112 7.44 -3.86 20.75
N PHE A 113 8.11 -2.72 20.59
CA PHE A 113 7.70 -1.46 21.20
C PHE A 113 6.37 -0.96 20.61
N GLU A 114 6.21 -1.00 19.28
CA GLU A 114 4.98 -0.61 18.58
C GLU A 114 3.79 -1.44 19.07
N ARG A 115 3.89 -2.77 19.05
CA ARG A 115 2.77 -3.64 19.46
C ARG A 115 2.56 -3.68 20.97
N GLY A 116 3.65 -3.86 21.71
CA GLY A 116 3.60 -4.04 23.15
C GLY A 116 3.18 -2.76 23.84
N ILE A 117 3.91 -1.67 23.62
CA ILE A 117 3.76 -0.43 24.39
C ILE A 117 2.84 0.56 23.68
N ALA A 118 3.06 0.81 22.39
CA ALA A 118 2.32 1.82 21.65
C ALA A 118 0.85 1.39 21.43
N GLU A 119 0.62 0.14 21.04
CA GLU A 119 -0.72 -0.43 20.86
C GLU A 119 -1.33 -1.02 22.15
N GLY A 120 -0.54 -1.09 23.23
CA GLY A 120 -1.00 -1.57 24.53
C GLY A 120 -1.23 -3.09 24.62
N GLU A 121 -0.76 -3.88 23.64
CA GLU A 121 -0.96 -5.34 23.60
C GLU A 121 -0.23 -6.08 24.73
N TRP A 122 0.71 -5.43 25.43
CA TRP A 122 1.48 -6.04 26.53
C TRP A 122 0.59 -6.64 27.64
N ARG A 123 -0.57 -6.04 27.90
CA ARG A 123 -1.54 -6.53 28.91
C ARG A 123 -2.19 -7.85 28.48
N ASP A 124 -2.41 -8.03 27.19
CA ASP A 124 -3.01 -9.24 26.62
C ASP A 124 -1.98 -10.36 26.50
N TRP A 125 -0.71 -10.02 26.28
CA TRP A 125 0.39 -10.99 26.27
C TRP A 125 0.54 -11.67 27.63
N ILE A 126 0.45 -10.91 28.73
CA ILE A 126 0.52 -11.44 30.11
C ILE A 126 -0.66 -12.38 30.39
N LYS A 127 -1.84 -12.08 29.84
CA LYS A 127 -3.05 -12.91 30.02
C LYS A 127 -3.09 -14.16 29.14
N GLY A 128 -2.25 -14.25 28.10
CA GLY A 128 -2.12 -15.42 27.22
C GLY A 128 -3.32 -15.74 26.30
N SER A 129 -4.47 -15.09 26.48
CA SER A 129 -5.74 -15.41 25.78
C SER A 129 -5.66 -15.23 24.27
N ARG A 130 -4.91 -14.21 23.80
CA ARG A 130 -4.81 -13.88 22.36
C ARG A 130 -3.88 -14.80 21.58
N ILE A 131 -2.83 -15.33 22.23
CA ILE A 131 -1.94 -16.34 21.63
C ILE A 131 -2.72 -17.63 21.38
N SER A 132 -3.53 -18.06 22.36
CA SER A 132 -4.43 -19.20 22.21
C SER A 132 -5.42 -18.99 21.07
N GLN A 133 -6.12 -17.86 21.03
CA GLN A 133 -7.10 -17.56 19.97
C GLN A 133 -6.47 -17.50 18.57
N THR A 134 -5.24 -16.98 18.47
CA THR A 134 -4.51 -16.89 17.19
C THR A 134 -4.06 -18.27 16.70
N LEU A 135 -3.68 -19.18 17.60
CA LEU A 135 -3.22 -20.54 17.26
C LEU A 135 -4.36 -21.54 17.07
N CYS A 136 -5.56 -21.29 17.59
CA CYS A 136 -6.73 -22.16 17.39
C CYS A 136 -7.22 -22.21 15.93
N GLY A 137 -6.94 -21.18 15.12
CA GLY A 137 -7.31 -21.15 13.71
C GLY A 137 -6.28 -21.83 12.80
N TRP A 138 -6.74 -22.56 11.77
CA TRP A 138 -5.86 -23.23 10.79
C TRP A 138 -4.87 -22.28 10.09
N ILE A 139 -5.26 -21.01 9.88
CA ILE A 139 -4.39 -19.98 9.27
C ILE A 139 -3.25 -19.61 10.22
N GLY A 140 -3.55 -19.41 11.51
CA GLY A 140 -2.54 -19.09 12.52
C GLY A 140 -1.61 -20.26 12.78
N TRP A 141 -2.15 -21.47 12.92
CA TRP A 141 -1.36 -22.70 13.02
C TRP A 141 -0.40 -22.88 11.83
N ARG A 142 -0.88 -22.63 10.60
CA ARG A 142 -0.04 -22.65 9.40
C ARG A 142 1.11 -21.64 9.49
N ASN A 143 0.81 -20.38 9.83
CA ASN A 143 1.77 -19.28 9.76
C ASN A 143 2.82 -19.31 10.89
N TYR A 144 2.44 -19.77 12.09
CA TYR A 144 3.29 -19.68 13.28
C TYR A 144 3.88 -21.01 13.75
N VAL A 145 3.34 -22.14 13.28
CA VAL A 145 3.82 -23.48 13.68
C VAL A 145 4.22 -24.30 12.47
N ALA A 146 3.27 -24.69 11.62
CA ALA A 146 3.54 -25.66 10.56
C ALA A 146 4.56 -25.14 9.53
N GLY A 147 4.40 -23.90 9.04
CA GLY A 147 5.33 -23.28 8.09
C GLY A 147 6.75 -23.18 8.64
N PRO A 148 6.98 -22.49 9.79
CA PRO A 148 8.30 -22.43 10.42
C PRO A 148 8.93 -23.81 10.65
N VAL A 149 8.18 -24.78 11.17
CA VAL A 149 8.71 -26.13 11.43
C VAL A 149 9.14 -26.82 10.14
N THR A 150 8.27 -26.88 9.12
CA THR A 150 8.56 -27.65 7.91
C THR A 150 9.64 -26.97 7.05
N GLU A 151 9.67 -25.64 7.01
CA GLU A 151 10.67 -24.88 6.29
C GLU A 151 12.06 -25.00 6.93
N GLU A 152 12.17 -24.89 8.26
CA GLU A 152 13.48 -25.06 8.91
C GLU A 152 13.97 -26.52 8.86
N ILE A 153 13.09 -27.52 8.95
CA ILE A 153 13.48 -28.92 8.72
C ILE A 153 14.06 -29.09 7.31
N MET A 154 13.38 -28.58 6.29
CA MET A 154 13.83 -28.77 4.91
C MET A 154 15.13 -28.00 4.62
N PHE A 155 15.12 -26.69 4.86
CA PHE A 155 16.18 -25.82 4.38
C PHE A 155 17.39 -25.74 5.32
N ARG A 156 17.22 -26.03 6.62
CA ARG A 156 18.32 -26.05 7.59
C ARG A 156 18.70 -27.48 7.93
N SER A 157 17.79 -28.28 8.49
CA SER A 157 18.11 -29.64 8.94
C SER A 157 18.50 -30.59 7.80
N ALA A 158 17.86 -30.54 6.63
CA ALA A 158 18.17 -31.45 5.53
C ALA A 158 19.27 -30.93 4.58
N ILE A 159 19.19 -29.67 4.12
CA ILE A 159 20.08 -29.15 3.07
C ILE A 159 21.46 -28.72 3.59
N ILE A 160 21.56 -28.08 4.77
CA ILE A 160 22.84 -27.55 5.27
C ILE A 160 23.84 -28.67 5.58
N PRO A 161 23.48 -29.79 6.24
CA PRO A 161 24.44 -30.85 6.54
C PRO A 161 25.10 -31.44 5.30
N LEU A 162 24.38 -31.55 4.18
CA LEU A 162 24.95 -31.99 2.90
C LEU A 162 26.05 -31.06 2.39
N HIS A 163 25.88 -29.75 2.57
CA HIS A 163 26.90 -28.76 2.20
C HIS A 163 28.12 -28.79 3.14
N ILE A 164 27.89 -29.03 4.44
CA ILE A 164 28.97 -29.21 5.42
C ILE A 164 29.78 -30.48 5.09
N LEU A 165 29.11 -31.60 4.79
CA LEU A 165 29.75 -32.86 4.41
C LEU A 165 30.49 -32.77 3.08
N ALA A 166 30.00 -31.96 2.15
CA ALA A 166 30.72 -31.62 0.91
C ALA A 166 31.92 -30.67 1.12
N LYS A 167 32.22 -30.29 2.37
CA LYS A 167 33.33 -29.40 2.77
C LYS A 167 33.23 -28.01 2.13
N VAL A 168 32.01 -27.53 1.92
CA VAL A 168 31.78 -26.13 1.51
C VAL A 168 32.11 -25.23 2.70
N SER A 169 32.90 -24.17 2.47
CA SER A 169 33.29 -23.23 3.53
C SER A 169 32.04 -22.65 4.23
N PRO A 170 32.02 -22.56 5.58
CA PRO A 170 30.86 -22.07 6.35
C PRO A 170 30.28 -20.75 5.85
N GLY A 171 31.13 -19.76 5.55
CA GLY A 171 30.68 -18.47 5.02
C GLY A 171 29.93 -18.60 3.69
N ARG A 172 30.38 -19.49 2.78
CA ARG A 172 29.63 -19.77 1.54
C ARG A 172 28.30 -20.46 1.81
N VAL A 173 28.23 -21.35 2.80
CA VAL A 173 26.96 -22.00 3.18
C VAL A 173 25.94 -20.96 3.63
N VAL A 174 26.36 -19.99 4.46
CA VAL A 174 25.50 -18.87 4.91
C VAL A 174 24.87 -18.11 3.75
N PHE A 175 25.64 -17.80 2.69
CA PHE A 175 25.14 -16.99 1.58
C PHE A 175 24.46 -17.79 0.46
N VAL A 176 24.82 -19.07 0.26
CA VAL A 176 24.33 -19.89 -0.87
C VAL A 176 23.14 -20.76 -0.49
N ALA A 177 23.14 -21.41 0.68
CA ALA A 177 22.05 -22.32 1.05
C ALA A 177 20.66 -21.62 1.11
N PRO A 178 20.56 -20.36 1.57
CA PRO A 178 19.31 -19.59 1.53
C PRO A 178 18.73 -19.33 0.13
N LEU A 179 19.51 -19.48 -0.94
CA LEU A 179 18.97 -19.37 -2.30
C LEU A 179 17.99 -20.49 -2.61
N TYR A 180 18.16 -21.71 -2.05
CA TYR A 180 17.18 -22.79 -2.17
C TYR A 180 15.84 -22.39 -1.57
N PHE A 181 15.88 -21.76 -0.39
CA PHE A 181 14.71 -21.22 0.31
C PHE A 181 14.03 -20.10 -0.48
N GLY A 182 14.81 -19.13 -0.99
CA GLY A 182 14.30 -18.04 -1.82
C GLY A 182 13.65 -18.54 -3.11
N ILE A 183 14.30 -19.47 -3.82
CA ILE A 183 13.78 -20.05 -5.07
C ILE A 183 12.49 -20.83 -4.80
N ALA A 184 12.42 -21.57 -3.68
CA ALA A 184 11.18 -22.26 -3.31
C ALA A 184 10.00 -21.29 -3.27
N HIS A 185 10.17 -20.05 -2.82
CA HIS A 185 9.11 -19.05 -2.75
C HIS A 185 8.71 -18.43 -4.11
N VAL A 186 9.47 -18.67 -5.18
CA VAL A 186 9.09 -18.24 -6.54
C VAL A 186 7.77 -18.89 -6.96
N HIS A 187 7.42 -20.05 -6.41
CA HIS A 187 6.12 -20.68 -6.67
C HIS A 187 4.93 -19.79 -6.26
N HIS A 188 5.10 -18.87 -5.28
CA HIS A 188 4.08 -17.90 -4.94
C HIS A 188 3.85 -16.84 -6.02
N PHE A 189 4.82 -16.58 -6.90
CA PHE A 189 4.59 -15.77 -8.09
C PHE A 189 3.51 -16.43 -8.96
N TYR A 190 3.65 -17.74 -9.20
CA TYR A 190 2.68 -18.51 -9.97
C TYR A 190 1.31 -18.55 -9.28
N GLU A 191 1.25 -18.86 -7.99
CA GLU A 191 -0.02 -18.84 -7.22
C GLU A 191 -0.68 -17.45 -7.23
N PHE A 192 0.12 -16.39 -7.08
CA PHE A 192 -0.36 -15.02 -7.09
C PHE A 192 -0.88 -14.63 -8.47
N ARG A 193 -0.18 -14.99 -9.55
CA ARG A 193 -0.64 -14.77 -10.92
C ARG A 193 -1.90 -15.54 -11.27
N LEU A 194 -2.09 -16.75 -10.72
CA LEU A 194 -3.31 -17.52 -10.91
C LEU A 194 -4.52 -16.93 -10.17
N THR A 195 -4.30 -16.42 -8.95
CA THR A 195 -5.38 -15.89 -8.09
C THR A 195 -5.67 -14.41 -8.31
N HIS A 196 -4.71 -13.67 -8.89
CA HIS A 196 -4.80 -12.25 -9.19
C HIS A 196 -4.36 -11.99 -10.64
N PRO A 197 -5.09 -12.54 -11.64
CA PRO A 197 -4.72 -12.42 -13.06
C PRO A 197 -4.59 -10.96 -13.50
N ASP A 198 -5.38 -10.06 -12.89
CA ASP A 198 -5.44 -8.62 -13.19
C ASP A 198 -4.30 -7.78 -12.60
N THR A 199 -3.45 -8.35 -11.72
CA THR A 199 -2.28 -7.61 -11.19
C THR A 199 -1.16 -7.61 -12.22
N SER A 200 -0.62 -6.43 -12.56
CA SER A 200 0.43 -6.33 -13.57
C SER A 200 1.60 -7.29 -13.31
N ILE A 201 2.16 -7.87 -14.38
CA ILE A 201 3.31 -8.78 -14.27
C ILE A 201 4.45 -8.09 -13.53
N LEU A 202 4.67 -6.80 -13.80
CA LEU A 202 5.68 -6.02 -13.10
C LEU A 202 5.38 -5.91 -11.59
N ALA A 203 4.14 -5.66 -11.16
CA ALA A 203 3.80 -5.60 -9.74
C ALA A 203 3.90 -6.97 -9.06
N ALA A 204 3.44 -8.03 -9.72
CA ALA A 204 3.62 -9.40 -9.25
C ALA A 204 5.10 -9.77 -9.16
N LEU A 205 5.90 -9.36 -10.14
CA LEU A 205 7.34 -9.56 -10.18
C LEU A 205 8.04 -8.75 -9.09
N LEU A 206 7.71 -7.48 -8.90
CA LEU A 206 8.24 -6.63 -7.82
C LEU A 206 7.90 -7.21 -6.44
N ARG A 207 6.67 -7.70 -6.25
CA ARG A 207 6.27 -8.42 -5.04
C ARG A 207 7.12 -9.67 -4.82
N SER A 208 7.31 -10.49 -5.86
CA SER A 208 8.10 -11.71 -5.78
C SER A 208 9.60 -11.43 -5.59
N ILE A 209 10.15 -10.38 -6.20
CA ILE A 209 11.52 -9.90 -5.99
C ILE A 209 11.70 -9.41 -4.55
N PHE A 210 10.76 -8.60 -4.06
CA PHE A 210 10.77 -8.14 -2.68
C PHE A 210 10.69 -9.32 -1.71
N GLN A 211 9.77 -10.25 -1.96
CA GLN A 211 9.62 -11.49 -1.19
C GLN A 211 10.90 -12.32 -1.20
N PHE A 212 11.46 -12.59 -2.36
CA PHE A 212 12.73 -13.29 -2.52
C PHE A 212 13.88 -12.58 -1.78
N GLY A 213 13.94 -11.25 -1.86
CA GLY A 213 14.97 -10.45 -1.21
C GLY A 213 14.95 -10.60 0.31
N TYR A 214 13.82 -10.33 0.96
CA TYR A 214 13.75 -10.39 2.42
C TYR A 214 13.82 -11.84 2.95
N THR A 215 13.26 -12.83 2.24
CA THR A 215 13.37 -14.25 2.66
C THR A 215 14.80 -14.75 2.53
N THR A 216 15.56 -14.27 1.54
CA THR A 216 17.00 -14.57 1.43
C THR A 216 17.79 -13.99 2.59
N VAL A 217 17.53 -12.72 2.98
CA VAL A 217 18.18 -12.08 4.14
C VAL A 217 17.85 -12.82 5.45
N PHE A 218 16.59 -13.18 5.66
CA PHE A 218 16.19 -14.02 6.80
C PHE A 218 16.90 -15.39 6.75
N GLY A 219 17.00 -15.99 5.58
CA GLY A 219 17.72 -17.25 5.39
C GLY A 219 19.21 -17.15 5.75
N TRP A 220 19.88 -16.02 5.45
CA TRP A 220 21.26 -15.78 5.90
C TRP A 220 21.35 -15.76 7.42
N TYR A 221 20.45 -15.06 8.10
CA TYR A 221 20.39 -15.01 9.56
C TYR A 221 20.15 -16.41 10.16
N ALA A 222 19.12 -17.11 9.71
CA ALA A 222 18.79 -18.45 10.21
C ALA A 222 19.91 -19.46 9.95
N THR A 223 20.56 -19.41 8.77
CA THR A 223 21.69 -20.29 8.46
C THR A 223 22.90 -19.97 9.35
N PHE A 224 23.18 -18.68 9.59
CA PHE A 224 24.23 -18.28 10.52
C PHE A 224 23.99 -18.82 11.92
N VAL A 225 22.77 -18.62 12.46
CA VAL A 225 22.37 -19.15 13.77
C VAL A 225 22.49 -20.67 13.80
N TYR A 226 21.94 -21.37 12.81
CA TYR A 226 21.99 -22.84 12.74
C TYR A 226 23.42 -23.38 12.72
N LEU A 227 24.33 -22.76 11.97
CA LEU A 227 25.73 -23.17 11.93
C LEU A 227 26.46 -22.89 13.26
N ARG A 228 26.08 -21.81 13.95
CA ARG A 228 26.68 -21.40 15.23
C ARG A 228 26.17 -22.17 16.42
N THR A 229 24.91 -22.60 16.43
CA THR A 229 24.30 -23.29 17.58
C THR A 229 24.05 -24.77 17.33
N GLY A 230 23.96 -25.20 16.08
CA GLY A 230 23.54 -26.57 15.74
C GLY A 230 22.12 -26.90 16.20
N SER A 231 21.28 -25.90 16.50
CA SER A 231 19.96 -26.11 17.12
C SER A 231 18.83 -25.82 16.14
N LEU A 232 18.13 -26.88 15.71
CA LEU A 232 16.92 -26.77 14.90
C LEU A 232 15.76 -26.08 15.66
N PRO A 233 15.46 -26.40 16.94
CA PRO A 233 14.43 -25.70 17.69
C PRO A 233 14.67 -24.19 17.81
N ALA A 234 15.93 -23.77 17.94
CA ALA A 234 16.28 -22.35 18.04
C ALA A 234 15.90 -21.57 16.76
N VAL A 235 16.22 -22.11 15.58
CA VAL A 235 15.86 -21.46 14.31
C VAL A 235 14.36 -21.55 13.99
N ILE A 236 13.67 -22.63 14.38
CA ILE A 236 12.21 -22.74 14.26
C ILE A 236 11.53 -21.63 15.06
N LEU A 237 11.95 -21.42 16.32
CA LEU A 237 11.35 -20.40 17.17
C LEU A 237 11.73 -18.98 16.72
N ALA A 238 12.96 -18.76 16.24
CA ALA A 238 13.34 -17.49 15.63
C ALA A 238 12.49 -17.18 14.39
N HIS A 239 12.22 -18.19 13.54
CA HIS A 239 11.36 -18.05 12.38
C HIS A 239 9.91 -17.74 12.79
N ALA A 240 9.33 -18.52 13.71
CA ALA A 240 7.98 -18.27 14.21
C ALA A 240 7.84 -16.86 14.80
N PHE A 241 8.86 -16.39 15.51
CA PHE A 241 8.93 -15.04 16.07
C PHE A 241 8.98 -13.95 14.99
N CYS A 242 9.80 -14.13 13.94
CA CYS A 242 9.82 -13.22 12.79
C CYS A 242 8.46 -13.16 12.07
N ASN A 243 7.78 -14.30 11.90
CA ASN A 243 6.45 -14.35 11.29
C ASN A 243 5.41 -13.63 12.15
N TRP A 244 5.52 -13.71 13.47
CA TRP A 244 4.65 -13.00 14.41
C TRP A 244 4.88 -11.50 14.40
N CYS A 245 6.14 -11.05 14.36
CA CYS A 245 6.48 -9.63 14.31
C CYS A 245 6.12 -8.99 12.95
N GLY A 246 6.30 -9.73 11.84
CA GLY A 246 6.22 -9.17 10.49
C GLY A 246 7.42 -8.28 10.16
N LEU A 247 7.40 -7.59 9.03
CA LEU A 247 8.48 -6.66 8.67
C LEU A 247 8.42 -5.39 9.53
N PRO A 248 9.57 -4.89 10.02
CA PRO A 248 9.59 -3.63 10.76
C PRO A 248 9.14 -2.48 9.86
N ARG A 249 8.48 -1.50 10.45
CA ARG A 249 8.13 -0.25 9.79
C ARG A 249 9.42 0.55 9.59
N LEU A 250 9.87 0.63 8.34
CA LEU A 250 11.06 1.41 7.99
C LEU A 250 10.70 2.85 7.58
N TRP A 251 9.41 3.18 7.46
CA TRP A 251 8.91 4.51 7.12
C TRP A 251 7.47 4.74 7.63
N GLY A 252 7.10 5.99 7.89
CA GLY A 252 5.75 6.38 8.36
C GLY A 252 5.63 6.52 9.89
N ARG A 253 4.50 7.05 10.35
CA ARG A 253 4.24 7.31 11.79
C ARG A 253 3.78 6.03 12.49
N VAL A 254 4.14 5.87 13.76
CA VAL A 254 3.55 4.85 14.63
C VAL A 254 2.17 5.34 15.06
N GLU A 255 1.15 4.63 14.62
CA GLU A 255 -0.25 4.88 14.93
C GLU A 255 -0.80 3.69 15.72
N PRO A 256 -1.70 3.88 16.70
CA PRO A 256 -2.37 2.76 17.33
C PRO A 256 -3.18 2.03 16.25
N SER A 257 -2.87 0.76 16.01
CA SER A 257 -3.46 0.00 14.92
C SER A 257 -4.98 -0.15 15.08
N VAL A 258 -5.70 0.13 13.99
CA VAL A 258 -6.99 -0.50 13.74
C VAL A 258 -6.67 -1.95 13.35
N PRO A 259 -7.26 -2.98 13.99
CA PRO A 259 -6.89 -4.36 13.69
C PRO A 259 -7.16 -4.69 12.22
N LEU A 260 -6.11 -4.99 11.46
CA LEU A 260 -6.20 -5.67 10.17
C LEU A 260 -6.35 -7.18 10.43
N GLY A 261 -7.56 -7.61 10.77
CA GLY A 261 -7.99 -8.99 10.65
C GLY A 261 -8.69 -9.25 9.31
N PRO A 262 -8.73 -10.50 8.80
CA PRO A 262 -9.59 -10.83 7.66
C PRO A 262 -11.06 -10.55 8.04
N PRO A 263 -11.97 -10.36 7.06
CA PRO A 263 -13.35 -10.02 7.33
C PRO A 263 -13.98 -11.13 8.17
N VAL A 264 -14.27 -10.83 9.44
CA VAL A 264 -15.15 -11.65 10.24
C VAL A 264 -16.52 -11.55 9.57
N VAL A 265 -16.96 -12.66 8.99
CA VAL A 265 -18.35 -12.85 8.61
C VAL A 265 -19.16 -12.62 9.87
N LYS A 266 -19.90 -11.51 9.87
CA LYS A 266 -20.77 -11.12 10.97
C LYS A 266 -21.93 -12.10 10.97
N ASP A 267 -21.88 -13.05 11.90
CA ASP A 267 -23.04 -13.90 12.16
C ASP A 267 -24.15 -13.02 12.73
N LYS A 268 -25.39 -13.30 12.30
CA LYS A 268 -26.59 -12.55 12.69
C LYS A 268 -27.01 -13.03 14.08
N GLY A 269 -26.87 -12.17 15.08
CA GLY A 269 -27.48 -12.39 16.39
C GLY A 269 -26.77 -11.61 17.46
N ASP A 270 -27.47 -10.60 17.98
CA ASP A 270 -27.42 -10.08 19.35
C ASP A 270 -27.19 -8.58 19.45
N ALA A 271 -28.26 -7.93 19.89
CA ALA A 271 -28.33 -6.54 20.29
C ALA A 271 -27.93 -6.43 21.77
N ALA A 272 -26.94 -5.59 22.10
CA ALA A 272 -26.90 -4.73 23.29
C ALA A 272 -25.55 -4.00 23.39
N GLY A 273 -25.62 -2.68 23.61
CA GLY A 273 -24.65 -1.86 24.36
C GLY A 273 -23.17 -1.94 23.99
N GLY A 274 -22.73 -1.11 23.03
CA GLY A 274 -21.30 -0.90 22.74
C GLY A 274 -20.81 0.47 23.24
N THR A 275 -20.06 0.47 24.34
CA THR A 275 -19.35 1.62 24.94
C THR A 275 -18.44 2.31 23.91
N ILE A 276 -18.51 3.64 23.84
CA ILE A 276 -17.67 4.50 22.99
C ILE A 276 -16.22 4.47 23.52
N TYR A 277 -15.29 3.88 22.77
CA TYR A 277 -13.86 3.99 23.06
C TYR A 277 -13.29 5.26 22.41
N ALA A 278 -12.86 6.22 23.22
CA ALA A 278 -12.09 7.38 22.80
C ALA A 278 -10.67 6.95 22.39
N TYR A 279 -10.27 7.19 21.14
CA TYR A 279 -8.92 6.91 20.65
C TYR A 279 -7.95 8.00 21.09
N HIS A 280 -7.06 7.69 22.04
CA HIS A 280 -5.93 8.53 22.37
C HIS A 280 -4.90 8.45 21.23
N GLN A 281 -4.67 9.55 20.50
CA GLN A 281 -3.58 9.60 19.53
C GLN A 281 -2.23 9.59 20.26
N LEU A 282 -1.35 8.69 19.85
CA LEU A 282 0.03 8.63 20.37
C LEU A 282 0.82 9.84 19.84
N SER A 283 1.46 10.57 20.75
CA SER A 283 2.31 11.73 20.43
C SER A 283 3.46 11.35 19.47
N ILE A 284 4.02 12.34 18.77
CA ILE A 284 5.19 12.13 17.87
C ILE A 284 6.39 11.53 18.61
N GLY A 285 6.48 11.75 19.93
CA GLY A 285 7.46 11.12 20.82
C GLY A 285 7.45 9.60 20.73
N TRP A 286 6.30 8.96 20.49
CA TRP A 286 6.21 7.51 20.28
C TRP A 286 6.84 7.06 18.95
N THR A 287 6.71 7.88 17.90
CA THR A 287 7.35 7.59 16.61
C THR A 287 8.85 7.80 16.69
N ILE A 288 9.31 8.86 17.35
CA ILE A 288 10.74 9.09 17.61
C ILE A 288 11.30 7.95 18.47
N ALA A 289 10.60 7.57 19.54
CA ALA A 289 10.97 6.44 20.39
C ALA A 289 11.05 5.15 19.58
N TYR A 290 10.07 4.85 18.74
CA TYR A 290 10.08 3.68 17.87
C TYR A 290 11.31 3.64 16.96
N TYR A 291 11.60 4.70 16.22
CA TYR A 291 12.76 4.71 15.31
C TYR A 291 14.08 4.70 16.07
N THR A 292 14.14 5.33 17.24
CA THR A 292 15.31 5.28 18.13
C THR A 292 15.53 3.85 18.64
N ILE A 293 14.46 3.16 19.06
CA ILE A 293 14.50 1.77 19.51
C ILE A 293 14.79 0.82 18.34
N LEU A 294 14.31 1.12 17.13
CA LEU A 294 14.60 0.33 15.93
C LEU A 294 16.10 0.38 15.59
N VAL A 295 16.69 1.58 15.58
CA VAL A 295 18.14 1.76 15.36
C VAL A 295 18.94 1.19 16.53
N GLY A 296 18.48 1.40 17.76
CA GLY A 296 19.06 0.83 18.97
C GLY A 296 19.05 -0.70 18.96
N GLY A 297 17.95 -1.31 18.52
CA GLY A 297 17.78 -2.75 18.35
C GLY A 297 18.69 -3.32 17.27
N ALA A 298 18.82 -2.66 16.12
CA ALA A 298 19.77 -3.05 15.08
C ALA A 298 21.23 -2.96 15.55
N THR A 299 21.56 -1.92 16.31
CA THR A 299 22.89 -1.73 16.92
C THR A 299 23.16 -2.77 18.00
N GLY A 300 22.19 -3.02 18.88
CA GLY A 300 22.25 -4.06 19.90
C GLY A 300 22.41 -5.45 19.28
N PHE A 301 21.67 -5.75 18.20
CA PHE A 301 21.81 -6.97 17.43
C PHE A 301 23.23 -7.12 16.89
N TYR A 302 23.82 -6.07 16.30
CA TYR A 302 25.20 -6.12 15.81
C TYR A 302 26.21 -6.52 16.88
N TYR A 303 26.09 -5.96 18.09
CA TYR A 303 26.97 -6.31 19.21
C TYR A 303 26.66 -7.67 19.84
N ALA A 304 25.39 -8.05 19.90
CA ALA A 304 24.92 -9.27 20.54
C ALA A 304 24.96 -10.51 19.62
N LEU A 305 25.09 -10.32 18.29
CA LEU A 305 25.06 -11.40 17.29
C LEU A 305 26.09 -12.49 17.58
N TRP A 306 27.33 -12.13 17.92
CA TRP A 306 28.38 -13.11 18.19
C TRP A 306 28.25 -13.73 19.59
N PRO A 307 28.08 -12.96 20.68
CA PRO A 307 27.95 -13.53 22.02
C PRO A 307 26.70 -14.40 22.20
N LEU A 308 25.54 -13.99 21.69
CA LEU A 308 24.28 -14.74 21.88
C LEU A 308 24.17 -15.97 20.98
N THR A 309 24.98 -16.06 19.92
CA THR A 309 25.08 -17.28 19.10
C THR A 309 26.24 -18.18 19.51
N ASP A 310 26.96 -17.86 20.59
CA ASP A 310 28.05 -18.71 21.05
C ASP A 310 27.54 -19.97 21.75
N SER A 311 28.04 -21.10 21.27
CA SER A 311 27.56 -22.44 21.62
C SER A 311 28.69 -23.45 21.46
N SER A 312 28.75 -24.40 22.38
CA SER A 312 29.64 -25.57 22.32
C SER A 312 29.19 -26.59 21.26
N HIS A 313 27.97 -26.45 20.74
CA HIS A 313 27.36 -27.35 19.74
C HIS A 313 27.44 -26.81 18.31
N ALA A 314 28.18 -25.72 18.08
CA ALA A 314 28.43 -25.17 16.76
C ALA A 314 28.83 -26.26 15.75
N LEU A 315 28.14 -26.32 14.61
CA LEU A 315 28.41 -27.30 13.57
C LEU A 315 29.72 -26.99 12.84
N VAL A 316 30.12 -25.73 12.82
CA VAL A 316 31.32 -25.23 12.15
C VAL A 316 31.91 -24.03 12.88
N ALA A 317 33.24 -23.89 12.84
CA ALA A 317 33.92 -22.69 13.33
C ALA A 317 33.78 -21.55 12.30
N LEU A 318 32.98 -20.54 12.64
CA LEU A 318 32.93 -19.26 11.93
C LEU A 318 33.89 -18.29 12.63
N GLN A 319 34.94 -17.84 11.95
CA GLN A 319 35.84 -16.82 12.48
C GLN A 319 35.28 -15.42 12.20
N ARG A 320 35.37 -14.53 13.19
CA ARG A 320 35.10 -13.10 13.00
C ARG A 320 36.28 -12.51 12.23
N THR A 321 36.19 -12.44 10.91
CA THR A 321 37.15 -11.65 10.14
C THR A 321 36.96 -10.18 10.51
N PRO A 322 37.98 -9.49 11.05
CA PRO A 322 37.91 -8.05 11.20
C PRO A 322 37.73 -7.48 9.79
N ILE A 323 36.70 -6.65 9.60
CA ILE A 323 36.51 -5.92 8.35
C ILE A 323 37.68 -4.95 8.27
N ALA A 324 38.78 -5.38 7.63
CA ALA A 324 39.83 -4.48 7.19
C ALA A 324 39.17 -3.48 6.24
N ARG A 325 39.20 -2.20 6.64
CA ARG A 325 38.84 -1.04 5.82
C ARG A 325 39.63 -1.10 4.50
N SER A 326 39.06 -1.72 3.48
CA SER A 326 39.61 -1.73 2.13
C SER A 326 38.49 -1.80 1.10
N PHE A 327 37.53 -0.87 1.22
CA PHE A 327 36.93 -0.33 0.02
C PHE A 327 37.77 0.88 -0.38
N SER A 328 38.87 0.63 -1.08
CA SER A 328 39.41 1.65 -1.97
C SER A 328 38.42 1.76 -3.12
N VAL A 329 37.38 2.56 -2.91
CA VAL A 329 36.62 3.12 -4.01
C VAL A 329 37.60 4.05 -4.69
N THR A 330 38.18 3.62 -5.80
CA THR A 330 38.67 4.57 -6.79
C THR A 330 37.45 5.40 -7.16
N ALA A 331 37.37 6.59 -6.58
CA ALA A 331 36.39 7.58 -6.93
C ALA A 331 36.68 8.00 -8.36
N ARG A 332 36.13 7.25 -9.33
CA ARG A 332 35.72 7.88 -10.57
C ARG A 332 34.69 8.91 -10.15
N ARG A 333 35.08 10.18 -10.21
CA ARG A 333 34.15 11.30 -10.15
C ARG A 333 32.95 10.91 -11.03
N PRO A 334 31.73 10.82 -10.48
CA PRO A 334 30.58 10.82 -11.35
C PRO A 334 30.68 12.14 -12.12
N ASP A 335 30.81 12.03 -13.44
CA ASP A 335 30.55 13.13 -14.33
C ASP A 335 29.23 13.76 -13.85
N PRO A 336 29.19 15.06 -13.49
CA PRO A 336 27.96 15.65 -12.99
C PRO A 336 26.93 15.43 -14.08
N ARG A 337 25.95 14.56 -13.83
CA ARG A 337 24.76 14.46 -14.67
C ARG A 337 24.22 15.87 -14.70
N ARG A 338 24.45 16.56 -15.82
CA ARG A 338 23.94 17.88 -16.07
C ARG A 338 22.43 17.74 -15.90
N ALA A 339 21.91 18.29 -14.79
CA ALA A 339 20.48 18.27 -14.54
C ALA A 339 19.85 18.91 -15.78
N LEU A 340 19.10 18.12 -16.54
CA LEU A 340 18.31 18.65 -17.63
C LEU A 340 17.30 19.58 -16.96
N ASN A 341 17.54 20.88 -17.03
CA ASN A 341 16.55 21.90 -16.67
C ASN A 341 15.45 21.82 -17.72
N ILE A 342 14.50 20.91 -17.49
CA ILE A 342 13.26 20.88 -18.23
C ILE A 342 12.45 22.05 -17.69
N PRO A 343 12.16 23.08 -18.50
CA PRO A 343 11.33 24.18 -18.04
C PRO A 343 9.95 23.63 -17.64
N PRO A 344 9.31 24.20 -16.59
CA PRO A 344 8.02 23.73 -16.15
C PRO A 344 7.00 23.82 -17.29
N PRO A 345 6.04 22.88 -17.37
CA PRO A 345 5.08 22.81 -18.48
C PRO A 345 4.05 23.96 -18.50
N PHE A 346 4.14 24.88 -17.53
CA PHE A 346 3.32 26.08 -17.42
C PHE A 346 4.08 27.17 -16.64
N PRO A 347 3.65 28.43 -16.72
CA PRO A 347 4.22 29.51 -15.93
C PRO A 347 4.13 29.25 -14.41
N VAL A 348 5.20 29.59 -13.69
CA VAL A 348 5.28 29.40 -12.23
C VAL A 348 5.75 30.67 -11.53
N THR A 349 5.24 30.87 -10.32
CA THR A 349 5.76 31.82 -9.34
C THR A 349 6.36 31.02 -8.20
N LYS A 350 7.60 31.33 -7.80
CA LYS A 350 8.38 30.49 -6.86
C LYS A 350 7.73 30.38 -5.49
N SER A 351 7.21 31.49 -4.98
CA SER A 351 6.62 31.59 -3.66
C SER A 351 5.32 32.37 -3.71
N CYS A 352 4.38 32.02 -2.83
CA CYS A 352 3.12 32.75 -2.72
C CYS A 352 3.37 34.20 -2.28
N PRO A 353 2.83 35.21 -2.98
CA PRO A 353 2.91 36.60 -2.53
C PRO A 353 2.26 36.80 -1.16
N GLU A 354 2.83 37.70 -0.34
CA GLU A 354 2.21 38.13 0.92
C GLU A 354 0.89 38.88 0.65
N PRO A 355 -0.12 38.72 1.52
CA PRO A 355 -1.42 39.37 1.32
C PRO A 355 -1.29 40.90 1.48
N SER A 356 -2.01 41.65 0.64
CA SER A 356 -2.00 43.11 0.67
C SER A 356 -2.92 43.71 1.74
N CYS A 357 -3.80 42.89 2.33
CA CYS A 357 -4.80 43.27 3.32
C CYS A 357 -4.79 42.28 4.50
N SER A 358 -5.38 42.66 5.64
CA SER A 358 -5.53 41.73 6.77
C SER A 358 -6.42 40.54 6.39
N CYS A 359 -5.84 39.35 6.41
CA CYS A 359 -6.53 38.07 6.29
C CYS A 359 -6.88 37.53 7.69
N PRO A 360 -7.88 36.63 7.82
CA PRO A 360 -8.15 35.96 9.08
C PRO A 360 -6.94 35.10 9.51
N PRO A 361 -6.71 34.91 10.81
CA PRO A 361 -5.62 34.05 11.28
C PRO A 361 -5.87 32.59 10.88
N THR A 362 -4.79 31.86 10.67
CA THR A 362 -4.85 30.40 10.51
C THR A 362 -5.46 29.78 11.77
N PRO A 363 -6.53 28.96 11.67
CA PRO A 363 -7.12 28.33 12.84
C PRO A 363 -6.09 27.43 13.53
N PRO A 364 -6.10 27.32 14.87
CA PRO A 364 -5.20 26.40 15.56
C PRO A 364 -5.47 24.97 15.09
N MET A 365 -4.40 24.26 14.74
CA MET A 365 -4.53 22.85 14.36
C MET A 365 -4.92 22.03 15.59
N PRO A 366 -5.75 20.98 15.44
CA PRO A 366 -6.12 20.12 16.55
C PRO A 366 -4.88 19.48 17.21
N ASP A 367 -4.92 19.30 18.52
CA ASP A 367 -3.81 18.74 19.30
C ASP A 367 -3.33 17.39 18.71
N GLY A 368 -2.01 17.26 18.54
CA GLY A 368 -1.39 16.03 18.01
C GLY A 368 -1.46 15.86 16.48
N LEU A 369 -2.14 16.76 15.78
CA LEU A 369 -2.31 16.79 14.32
C LEU A 369 -1.70 18.05 13.69
N PRO A 370 -0.36 18.23 13.71
CA PRO A 370 0.26 19.33 12.97
C PRO A 370 0.14 19.12 11.46
N VAL A 371 0.18 20.21 10.71
CA VAL A 371 0.41 20.16 9.26
C VAL A 371 1.88 19.82 9.03
N ASP A 372 2.14 18.87 8.15
CA ASP A 372 3.49 18.48 7.71
C ASP A 372 4.01 19.58 6.78
N TYR A 373 5.04 20.33 7.18
CA TYR A 373 5.72 21.34 6.37
C TYR A 373 7.05 20.86 5.76
N ASP A 374 7.56 19.69 6.17
CA ASP A 374 8.90 19.22 5.84
C ASP A 374 8.97 18.50 4.49
N GLN A 375 7.92 17.77 4.10
CA GLN A 375 7.96 16.99 2.86
C GLN A 375 7.77 17.86 1.62
N GLN A 376 8.39 17.48 0.50
CA GLN A 376 8.14 18.16 -0.78
C GLN A 376 6.68 17.90 -1.23
N LEU A 377 5.96 18.97 -1.60
CA LEU A 377 4.57 18.84 -2.06
C LEU A 377 4.47 18.33 -3.50
N ASN A 378 5.37 18.77 -4.39
CA ASN A 378 5.34 18.41 -5.81
C ASN A 378 5.35 16.89 -6.00
N GLY A 379 4.39 16.37 -6.77
CA GLY A 379 4.23 14.94 -7.03
C GLY A 379 3.47 14.16 -5.95
N THR A 380 2.93 14.81 -4.92
CA THR A 380 2.14 14.15 -3.86
C THR A 380 0.64 14.07 -4.17
N MET A 381 0.19 14.64 -5.30
CA MET A 381 -1.19 14.49 -5.78
C MET A 381 -1.49 13.03 -6.11
N VAL A 382 -2.64 12.52 -5.68
CA VAL A 382 -3.13 11.19 -6.11
C VAL A 382 -3.48 11.29 -7.60
N ALA A 383 -2.89 10.46 -8.45
CA ALA A 383 -3.22 10.44 -9.87
C ALA A 383 -4.64 9.89 -10.09
N TYR A 384 -5.45 10.59 -10.88
CA TYR A 384 -6.80 10.17 -11.28
C TYR A 384 -6.99 10.45 -12.77
N ALA A 385 -7.85 9.66 -13.41
CA ALA A 385 -8.26 9.89 -14.80
C ALA A 385 -9.36 10.97 -14.86
N GLN A 386 -10.35 10.85 -13.98
CA GLN A 386 -11.45 11.81 -13.87
C GLN A 386 -11.86 11.97 -12.39
N GLN A 387 -12.34 13.15 -12.04
CA GLN A 387 -12.98 13.41 -10.75
C GLN A 387 -14.45 13.68 -10.99
N ILE A 388 -15.31 12.87 -10.36
CA ILE A 388 -16.75 13.13 -10.27
C ILE A 388 -17.04 13.76 -8.92
N LEU A 389 -17.62 14.96 -8.97
CA LEU A 389 -17.91 15.79 -7.82
C LEU A 389 -19.42 15.84 -7.60
N ILE A 390 -19.92 15.02 -6.68
CA ILE A 390 -21.34 14.88 -6.38
C ILE A 390 -21.81 16.10 -5.59
N CYS A 391 -22.86 16.77 -6.07
CA CYS A 391 -23.48 17.91 -5.40
C CYS A 391 -24.39 17.40 -4.28
N THR A 392 -23.95 17.51 -3.03
CA THR A 392 -24.69 16.98 -1.86
C THR A 392 -25.37 18.06 -1.03
N GLY A 393 -24.91 19.31 -1.13
CA GLY A 393 -25.27 20.40 -0.22
C GLY A 393 -24.75 20.22 1.22
N GLN A 394 -24.09 19.10 1.52
CA GLN A 394 -23.54 18.79 2.84
C GLN A 394 -22.14 19.37 2.99
N ARG A 395 -21.82 19.84 4.19
CA ARG A 395 -20.53 20.51 4.47
C ARG A 395 -19.50 19.59 5.12
N ASP A 396 -19.93 18.44 5.63
CA ASP A 396 -19.07 17.38 6.14
C ASP A 396 -19.71 16.00 5.86
N TRP A 397 -18.92 14.95 6.01
CA TRP A 397 -19.27 13.57 5.67
C TRP A 397 -18.69 12.61 6.72
N THR A 398 -19.25 11.40 6.78
CA THR A 398 -18.61 10.33 7.57
C THR A 398 -17.33 9.89 6.87
N SER A 399 -16.40 9.26 7.62
CA SER A 399 -15.08 8.83 7.11
C SER A 399 -15.12 8.06 5.78
N ARG A 400 -16.27 7.45 5.47
CA ARG A 400 -16.60 6.72 4.25
C ARG A 400 -17.86 7.31 3.61
N ILE A 401 -17.69 7.98 2.48
CA ILE A 401 -18.79 8.68 1.79
C ILE A 401 -19.94 7.74 1.35
N GLU A 402 -19.69 6.43 1.24
CA GLU A 402 -20.70 5.42 0.94
C GLU A 402 -21.72 5.18 2.07
N ASP A 403 -21.33 5.49 3.31
CA ASP A 403 -22.17 5.33 4.49
C ASP A 403 -23.18 6.49 4.67
N ASP A 404 -22.95 7.59 3.95
CA ASP A 404 -23.77 8.80 3.98
C ASP A 404 -24.96 8.76 3.02
N GLY A 405 -25.94 9.64 3.22
CA GLY A 405 -27.01 9.86 2.23
C GLY A 405 -27.86 8.62 1.96
N LYS A 406 -28.13 7.79 2.97
CA LYS A 406 -28.90 6.53 2.82
C LYS A 406 -30.29 6.71 2.21
N HIS A 407 -30.90 7.87 2.45
CA HIS A 407 -32.22 8.25 1.96
C HIS A 407 -32.19 9.38 0.91
N HIS A 408 -31.01 9.67 0.35
CA HIS A 408 -30.83 10.74 -0.61
C HIS A 408 -30.22 10.19 -1.91
N ALA A 409 -30.67 10.73 -3.05
CA ALA A 409 -30.21 10.30 -4.36
C ALA A 409 -28.69 10.40 -4.52
N TRP A 410 -28.07 11.49 -4.03
CA TRP A 410 -26.61 11.65 -4.08
C TRP A 410 -25.85 10.55 -3.33
N GLY A 411 -26.40 10.00 -2.25
CA GLY A 411 -25.78 8.88 -1.54
C GLY A 411 -25.93 7.57 -2.32
N HIS A 412 -27.07 7.38 -3.01
CA HIS A 412 -27.25 6.26 -3.93
C HIS A 412 -26.27 6.35 -5.11
N LEU A 413 -26.02 7.55 -5.65
CA LEU A 413 -25.02 7.78 -6.68
C LEU A 413 -23.62 7.38 -6.19
N ALA A 414 -23.20 7.87 -5.01
CA ALA A 414 -21.89 7.52 -4.44
C ALA A 414 -21.71 6.00 -4.27
N ARG A 415 -22.71 5.32 -3.68
CA ARG A 415 -22.71 3.85 -3.53
C ARG A 415 -22.74 3.12 -4.86
N GLY A 416 -23.56 3.59 -5.81
CA GLY A 416 -23.70 2.99 -7.14
C GLY A 416 -22.40 3.07 -7.93
N LEU A 417 -21.73 4.22 -7.94
CA LEU A 417 -20.43 4.41 -8.56
C LEU A 417 -19.37 3.51 -7.90
N LYS A 418 -19.35 3.41 -6.56
CA LYS A 418 -18.45 2.48 -5.86
C LYS A 418 -18.75 1.01 -6.17
N ARG A 419 -20.01 0.63 -6.35
CA ARG A 419 -20.42 -0.72 -6.75
C ARG A 419 -19.99 -1.06 -8.18
N LEU A 420 -20.04 -0.09 -9.10
CA LEU A 420 -19.71 -0.28 -10.51
C LEU A 420 -18.20 -0.19 -10.79
N LEU A 421 -17.53 0.83 -10.26
CA LEU A 421 -16.13 1.18 -10.55
C LEU A 421 -15.15 0.71 -9.47
N GLY A 422 -15.64 0.39 -8.27
CA GLY A 422 -14.81 -0.08 -7.15
C GLY A 422 -14.35 -1.52 -7.31
N ARG A 423 -13.53 -2.00 -6.37
CA ARG A 423 -12.94 -3.35 -6.43
C ARG A 423 -14.02 -4.43 -6.57
N GLY A 424 -13.93 -5.22 -7.64
CA GLY A 424 -14.90 -6.29 -7.95
C GLY A 424 -16.18 -5.80 -8.64
N GLY A 425 -16.29 -4.51 -8.95
CA GLY A 425 -17.39 -3.94 -9.72
C GLY A 425 -17.32 -4.29 -11.21
N ARG A 426 -18.47 -4.22 -11.89
CA ARG A 426 -18.60 -4.56 -13.32
C ARG A 426 -17.64 -3.77 -14.21
N TYR A 427 -17.33 -2.53 -13.87
CA TYR A 427 -16.48 -1.62 -14.63
C TYR A 427 -15.16 -1.30 -13.91
N ALA A 428 -14.73 -2.16 -12.98
CA ALA A 428 -13.50 -1.96 -12.24
C ALA A 428 -12.29 -2.04 -13.18
N ASP A 429 -11.56 -0.94 -13.29
CA ASP A 429 -10.29 -0.83 -14.01
C ASP A 429 -9.25 -0.14 -13.12
N PRO A 430 -8.17 -0.84 -12.69
CA PRO A 430 -7.14 -0.27 -11.83
C PRO A 430 -6.31 0.83 -12.50
N PHE A 431 -6.38 0.97 -13.83
CA PHE A 431 -5.66 1.97 -14.61
C PHE A 431 -6.51 3.21 -14.94
N ASN A 432 -7.83 3.12 -14.77
CA ASN A 432 -8.77 4.23 -14.94
C ASN A 432 -9.33 4.68 -13.58
N ASN A 433 -8.50 5.36 -12.78
CA ASN A 433 -8.90 5.79 -11.45
C ASN A 433 -9.91 6.96 -11.50
N ILE A 434 -11.17 6.69 -11.15
CA ILE A 434 -12.23 7.69 -11.02
C ILE A 434 -12.32 8.16 -9.57
N LEU A 435 -11.91 9.40 -9.31
CA LEU A 435 -11.99 10.02 -8.00
C LEU A 435 -13.43 10.47 -7.72
N VAL A 436 -14.15 9.72 -6.89
CA VAL A 436 -15.50 10.09 -6.42
C VAL A 436 -15.38 10.99 -5.20
N SER A 437 -15.88 12.22 -5.28
CA SER A 437 -15.88 13.19 -4.19
C SER A 437 -17.29 13.72 -3.94
N ASN A 438 -17.73 13.78 -2.69
CA ASN A 438 -18.90 14.56 -2.32
C ASN A 438 -18.52 16.03 -2.16
N SER A 439 -19.47 16.92 -2.40
CA SER A 439 -19.26 18.37 -2.29
C SER A 439 -20.40 19.09 -1.59
N SER A 440 -20.08 20.25 -1.00
CA SER A 440 -21.05 21.16 -0.41
C SER A 440 -21.82 21.99 -1.43
N LEU A 441 -21.56 21.81 -2.73
CA LEU A 441 -22.33 22.44 -3.78
C LEU A 441 -23.77 21.91 -3.73
N PRO A 442 -24.77 22.79 -3.89
CA PRO A 442 -26.17 22.41 -3.78
C PRO A 442 -26.56 21.44 -4.91
N PRO A 443 -27.40 20.42 -4.63
CA PRO A 443 -27.99 19.61 -5.69
C PRO A 443 -28.84 20.46 -6.64
N SER A 444 -28.91 20.08 -7.92
CA SER A 444 -29.77 20.70 -8.92
C SER A 444 -31.23 20.81 -8.47
N SER A 445 -31.86 21.96 -8.68
CA SER A 445 -33.30 22.14 -8.45
C SER A 445 -34.16 21.29 -9.41
N THR A 446 -33.60 20.86 -10.54
CA THR A 446 -34.24 19.96 -11.51
C THR A 446 -34.25 18.50 -11.09
N SER A 447 -33.48 18.10 -10.06
CA SER A 447 -33.51 16.72 -9.57
C SER A 447 -34.81 16.47 -8.80
N THR A 448 -35.84 15.98 -9.48
CA THR A 448 -37.12 15.65 -8.88
C THR A 448 -37.05 14.31 -8.14
N GLY A 449 -36.99 14.34 -6.81
CA GLY A 449 -37.14 13.18 -5.94
C GLY A 449 -35.87 12.34 -5.69
N THR A 450 -36.05 11.12 -5.18
CA THR A 450 -34.96 10.21 -4.74
C THR A 450 -34.25 9.48 -5.89
N GLN A 451 -34.53 9.83 -7.15
CA GLN A 451 -34.17 9.02 -8.32
C GLN A 451 -32.99 9.56 -9.15
N SER A 452 -32.65 10.85 -9.01
CA SER A 452 -31.52 11.46 -9.73
C SER A 452 -30.68 12.36 -8.83
N ALA A 453 -29.41 12.49 -9.16
CA ALA A 453 -28.46 13.36 -8.46
C ALA A 453 -27.68 14.20 -9.46
N SER A 454 -27.05 15.29 -9.01
CA SER A 454 -26.23 16.16 -9.85
C SER A 454 -24.75 16.05 -9.51
N ALA A 455 -23.88 16.24 -10.50
CA ALA A 455 -22.45 16.21 -10.30
C ALA A 455 -21.69 17.00 -11.36
N PHE A 456 -20.50 17.48 -11.00
CA PHE A 456 -19.51 17.97 -11.96
C PHE A 456 -18.53 16.86 -12.34
N LEU A 457 -18.00 16.94 -13.57
CA LEU A 457 -17.00 16.01 -14.09
C LEU A 457 -15.77 16.77 -14.60
N PHE A 458 -14.62 16.40 -14.06
CA PHE A 458 -13.32 16.94 -14.45
C PHE A 458 -12.41 15.80 -14.94
N PRO A 459 -11.49 16.05 -15.89
CA PRO A 459 -11.18 17.34 -16.51
C PRO A 459 -11.99 17.62 -17.79
N SER A 460 -13.17 17.01 -17.97
CA SER A 460 -14.05 17.32 -19.12
C SER A 460 -14.76 18.68 -19.00
N PHE A 461 -14.82 19.25 -17.79
CA PHE A 461 -15.48 20.51 -17.48
C PHE A 461 -16.98 20.47 -17.83
N GLN A 462 -17.68 19.47 -17.29
CA GLN A 462 -19.11 19.29 -17.53
C GLN A 462 -19.87 19.23 -16.22
N TYR A 463 -21.07 19.81 -16.21
CA TYR A 463 -22.04 19.72 -15.13
C TYR A 463 -23.23 18.90 -15.60
N PHE A 464 -23.61 17.90 -14.80
CA PHE A 464 -24.76 17.05 -15.05
C PHE A 464 -25.84 17.36 -14.01
N PRO A 465 -26.94 18.02 -14.40
CA PRO A 465 -28.03 18.31 -13.46
C PRO A 465 -28.82 17.05 -13.10
N THR A 466 -28.87 16.04 -13.97
CA THR A 466 -29.66 14.82 -13.79
C THR A 466 -28.87 13.55 -14.10
N ILE A 467 -28.36 12.86 -13.08
CA ILE A 467 -27.72 11.54 -13.18
C ILE A 467 -28.63 10.50 -12.52
N PRO A 468 -29.13 9.48 -13.24
CA PRO A 468 -29.87 8.36 -12.65
C PRO A 468 -29.03 7.62 -11.61
N VAL A 469 -29.63 7.24 -10.48
CA VAL A 469 -28.90 6.59 -9.38
C VAL A 469 -29.18 5.08 -9.25
N GLN A 470 -30.15 4.58 -10.01
CA GLN A 470 -30.52 3.17 -10.06
C GLN A 470 -29.61 2.42 -11.03
N ILE A 471 -29.42 1.12 -10.78
CA ILE A 471 -28.70 0.21 -11.69
C ILE A 471 -29.70 -0.88 -12.05
N LEU A 472 -30.03 -0.98 -13.33
CA LEU A 472 -31.04 -1.89 -13.84
C LEU A 472 -30.37 -3.21 -14.28
N GLU A 473 -30.98 -4.35 -13.95
CA GLU A 473 -30.39 -5.68 -14.17
C GLU A 473 -30.54 -6.18 -15.61
N SER A 474 -31.38 -5.53 -16.44
CA SER A 474 -31.60 -5.91 -17.84
C SER A 474 -31.19 -4.79 -18.81
N ALA A 475 -30.39 -5.14 -19.82
CA ALA A 475 -29.84 -4.23 -20.82
C ALA A 475 -30.90 -3.55 -21.73
N ASN A 476 -32.17 -3.96 -21.63
CA ASN A 476 -33.28 -3.45 -22.45
C ASN A 476 -34.18 -2.45 -21.70
N SER A 477 -33.78 -2.00 -20.50
CA SER A 477 -34.60 -1.13 -19.66
C SER A 477 -33.93 0.23 -19.44
N GLY A 478 -34.23 1.21 -20.30
CA GLY A 478 -34.00 2.65 -20.07
C GLY A 478 -32.58 3.13 -19.73
N THR A 479 -32.47 4.43 -19.42
CA THR A 479 -31.23 5.11 -19.05
C THR A 479 -30.99 4.98 -17.54
N ASP A 480 -29.89 4.34 -17.14
CA ASP A 480 -29.53 4.08 -15.75
C ASP A 480 -28.12 4.61 -15.40
N LEU A 481 -27.66 4.34 -14.17
CA LEU A 481 -26.31 4.74 -13.74
C LEU A 481 -25.20 4.04 -14.55
N SER A 482 -25.44 2.82 -15.04
CA SER A 482 -24.50 2.09 -15.90
C SER A 482 -24.36 2.77 -17.25
N THR A 483 -25.43 3.33 -17.81
CA THR A 483 -25.42 4.15 -19.02
C THR A 483 -24.52 5.38 -18.83
N PHE A 484 -24.65 6.09 -17.71
CA PHE A 484 -23.79 7.23 -17.38
C PHE A 484 -22.30 6.84 -17.29
N VAL A 485 -21.99 5.72 -16.61
CA VAL A 485 -20.61 5.23 -16.48
C VAL A 485 -20.00 4.92 -17.86
N GLN A 486 -20.75 4.22 -18.72
CA GLN A 486 -20.30 3.86 -20.07
C GLN A 486 -20.14 5.08 -20.97
N ALA A 487 -21.01 6.07 -20.86
CA ALA A 487 -20.96 7.30 -21.65
C ALA A 487 -19.76 8.18 -21.27
N PHE A 488 -19.48 8.36 -19.97
CA PHE A 488 -18.60 9.45 -19.51
C PHE A 488 -17.40 9.03 -18.65
N LEU A 489 -17.43 7.90 -17.96
CA LEU A 489 -16.42 7.54 -16.94
C LEU A 489 -15.46 6.44 -17.38
N LEU A 490 -15.84 5.57 -18.32
CA LEU A 490 -14.93 4.57 -18.89
C LEU A 490 -13.83 5.24 -19.74
N PRO A 491 -12.64 4.64 -19.88
CA PRO A 491 -11.58 5.17 -20.72
C PRO A 491 -11.93 5.09 -22.21
N LYS A 492 -11.45 6.06 -23.01
CA LYS A 492 -11.53 6.01 -24.49
C LYS A 492 -10.59 4.96 -25.08
N THR A 493 -9.43 4.80 -24.47
CA THR A 493 -8.40 3.83 -24.84
C THR A 493 -7.97 3.10 -23.58
N LEU A 494 -8.02 1.77 -23.62
CA LEU A 494 -7.55 0.95 -22.51
C LEU A 494 -6.03 1.02 -22.40
N SER A 495 -5.52 0.80 -21.18
CA SER A 495 -4.07 0.65 -20.96
C SER A 495 -3.51 -0.49 -21.81
N ALA A 496 -2.24 -0.39 -22.23
CA ALA A 496 -1.53 -1.50 -22.89
C ALA A 496 -1.55 -2.79 -22.04
N MET A 497 -1.68 -2.67 -20.72
CA MET A 497 -1.85 -3.81 -19.81
C MET A 497 -3.16 -4.59 -20.00
N SER A 498 -4.14 -4.00 -20.70
CA SER A 498 -5.45 -4.59 -21.01
C SER A 498 -5.49 -5.32 -22.35
N GLU A 499 -4.38 -5.36 -23.11
CA GLU A 499 -4.29 -6.05 -24.40
C GLU A 499 -4.62 -7.54 -24.31
N SER A 500 -4.30 -8.18 -23.18
CA SER A 500 -4.57 -9.61 -22.95
C SER A 500 -6.02 -9.94 -22.57
N LEU A 501 -6.89 -8.94 -22.39
CA LEU A 501 -8.30 -9.19 -22.05
C LEU A 501 -9.08 -9.69 -23.28
N PRO A 502 -10.12 -10.52 -23.10
CA PRO A 502 -11.03 -10.87 -24.18
C PRO A 502 -11.68 -9.63 -24.81
N GLU A 503 -11.91 -9.62 -26.12
CA GLU A 503 -12.50 -8.46 -26.83
C GLU A 503 -13.86 -8.04 -26.28
N ALA A 504 -14.70 -8.99 -25.88
CA ALA A 504 -15.96 -8.69 -25.22
C ALA A 504 -15.76 -7.89 -23.92
N ARG A 505 -14.73 -8.22 -23.14
CA ARG A 505 -14.42 -7.51 -21.89
C ARG A 505 -13.79 -6.15 -22.15
N LYS A 506 -12.98 -6.03 -23.20
CA LYS A 506 -12.45 -4.73 -23.64
C LYS A 506 -13.57 -3.79 -24.06
N ALA A 507 -14.55 -4.29 -24.83
CA ALA A 507 -15.72 -3.53 -25.24
C ALA A 507 -16.52 -3.03 -24.03
N GLU A 508 -16.76 -3.88 -23.02
CA GLU A 508 -17.45 -3.47 -21.78
C GLU A 508 -16.71 -2.42 -20.95
N LEU A 509 -15.38 -2.37 -21.05
CA LEU A 509 -14.53 -1.45 -20.29
C LEU A 509 -14.16 -0.18 -21.08
N THR A 510 -14.59 -0.07 -22.32
CA THR A 510 -14.30 1.09 -23.18
C THR A 510 -15.51 2.01 -23.24
N ARG A 511 -15.27 3.32 -23.32
CA ARG A 511 -16.32 4.34 -23.41
C ARG A 511 -17.18 4.15 -24.66
N THR A 512 -18.50 4.31 -24.48
CA THR A 512 -19.51 4.30 -25.55
C THR A 512 -20.06 5.72 -25.72
N PRO A 513 -19.44 6.57 -26.56
CA PRO A 513 -19.79 7.99 -26.67
C PRO A 513 -21.20 8.23 -27.21
N GLU A 514 -21.79 7.26 -27.90
CA GLU A 514 -23.16 7.35 -28.43
C GLU A 514 -24.18 7.49 -27.29
N LEU A 515 -23.91 6.90 -26.12
CA LEU A 515 -24.78 7.01 -24.93
C LEU A 515 -24.77 8.41 -24.31
N ALA A 516 -23.88 9.31 -24.72
CA ALA A 516 -23.84 10.67 -24.20
C ALA A 516 -25.09 11.48 -24.60
N SER A 517 -25.77 11.12 -25.70
CA SER A 517 -27.01 11.80 -26.13
C SER A 517 -28.17 11.61 -25.15
N GLU A 518 -28.12 10.57 -24.30
CA GLU A 518 -29.09 10.34 -23.22
C GLU A 518 -29.00 11.38 -22.09
N PHE A 519 -27.96 12.21 -22.09
CA PHE A 519 -27.69 13.24 -21.09
C PHE A 519 -27.61 14.63 -21.75
N ALA A 520 -28.63 14.96 -22.55
CA ALA A 520 -28.70 16.20 -23.33
C ALA A 520 -28.80 17.48 -22.47
N ASP A 521 -29.11 17.34 -21.17
CA ASP A 521 -29.14 18.43 -20.19
C ASP A 521 -27.76 18.74 -19.57
N ALA A 522 -26.70 18.03 -19.98
CA ALA A 522 -25.34 18.32 -19.55
C ALA A 522 -24.88 19.71 -20.03
N VAL A 523 -24.23 20.45 -19.13
CA VAL A 523 -23.76 21.82 -19.36
C VAL A 523 -22.24 21.84 -19.39
N ASP A 524 -21.65 22.38 -20.45
CA ASP A 524 -20.20 22.61 -20.54
C ASP A 524 -19.80 23.85 -19.72
N LEU A 525 -18.88 23.67 -18.77
CA LEU A 525 -18.26 24.75 -18.02
C LEU A 525 -17.14 25.40 -18.84
N CYS A 526 -17.43 26.52 -19.47
CA CYS A 526 -16.51 27.21 -20.34
C CYS A 526 -15.76 28.35 -19.64
N HIS A 527 -16.36 28.98 -18.62
CA HIS A 527 -15.89 30.26 -18.09
C HIS A 527 -15.70 30.28 -16.57
N SER A 528 -16.54 29.58 -15.81
CA SER A 528 -16.50 29.59 -14.35
C SER A 528 -15.39 28.70 -13.78
N PRO A 529 -14.39 29.25 -13.07
CA PRO A 529 -13.45 28.43 -12.30
C PRO A 529 -14.16 27.71 -11.15
N VAL A 530 -13.65 26.53 -10.82
CA VAL A 530 -14.17 25.70 -9.72
C VAL A 530 -13.07 25.48 -8.69
N ILE A 531 -13.28 26.02 -7.49
CA ILE A 531 -12.37 25.98 -6.34
C ILE A 531 -12.94 24.97 -5.34
N LEU A 532 -12.20 23.90 -5.10
CA LEU A 532 -12.60 22.81 -4.21
C LEU A 532 -11.66 22.72 -3.02
N ILE A 533 -12.20 22.78 -1.81
CA ILE A 533 -11.43 22.81 -0.56
C ILE A 533 -11.72 21.54 0.21
N CYS A 534 -10.70 20.73 0.52
CA CYS A 534 -10.91 19.51 1.28
C CYS A 534 -11.35 19.85 2.71
N GLY A 535 -12.62 19.59 3.04
CA GLY A 535 -13.25 19.90 4.33
C GLY A 535 -13.70 18.68 5.13
N HIS A 536 -13.22 17.49 4.78
CA HIS A 536 -13.69 16.22 5.34
C HIS A 536 -13.24 16.01 6.80
N GLY A 537 -13.97 16.59 7.76
CA GLY A 537 -13.70 16.54 9.19
C GLY A 537 -13.86 15.13 9.76
N GLY A 538 -14.87 14.38 9.29
CA GLY A 538 -15.07 12.98 9.66
C GLY A 538 -13.92 12.03 9.24
N ARG A 539 -13.03 12.48 8.36
CA ARG A 539 -11.81 11.76 7.96
C ARG A 539 -10.54 12.33 8.57
N ASP A 540 -10.40 13.66 8.61
CA ASP A 540 -9.25 14.34 9.21
C ASP A 540 -9.66 15.72 9.75
N LEU A 541 -9.47 15.91 11.06
CA LEU A 541 -9.86 17.13 11.76
C LEU A 541 -9.14 18.38 11.25
N ARG A 542 -7.89 18.29 10.76
CA ARG A 542 -7.16 19.45 10.22
C ARG A 542 -7.87 20.02 9.00
N CYS A 543 -8.32 19.14 8.10
CA CYS A 543 -9.10 19.53 6.94
C CYS A 543 -10.46 20.14 7.38
N GLY A 544 -11.11 19.54 8.37
CA GLY A 544 -12.38 20.04 8.92
C GLY A 544 -12.29 21.45 9.50
N VAL A 545 -11.23 21.78 10.26
CA VAL A 545 -11.08 23.13 10.86
C VAL A 545 -10.55 24.16 9.86
N MET A 546 -9.70 23.77 8.93
CA MET A 546 -9.09 24.69 7.96
C MET A 546 -10.09 25.14 6.88
N ALA A 547 -10.92 24.21 6.41
CA ALA A 547 -11.74 24.41 5.23
C ALA A 547 -12.75 25.58 5.31
N PRO A 548 -13.52 25.77 6.41
CA PRO A 548 -14.45 26.90 6.51
C PRO A 548 -13.76 28.26 6.48
N VAL A 549 -12.54 28.37 7.04
CA VAL A 549 -11.77 29.62 7.03
C VAL A 549 -11.26 29.93 5.63
N LEU A 550 -10.77 28.91 4.92
CA LEU A 550 -10.34 29.06 3.52
C LEU A 550 -11.50 29.41 2.60
N GLU A 551 -12.64 28.72 2.72
CA GLU A 551 -13.83 28.97 1.89
C GLU A 551 -14.29 30.44 2.03
N LYS A 552 -14.37 30.93 3.28
CA LYS A 552 -14.74 32.33 3.55
C LYS A 552 -13.76 33.33 2.94
N GLU A 553 -12.46 33.06 3.04
CA GLU A 553 -11.44 33.96 2.48
C GLU A 553 -11.43 33.91 0.94
N PHE A 554 -11.60 32.74 0.33
CA PHE A 554 -11.73 32.61 -1.13
C PHE A 554 -12.95 33.38 -1.64
N LEU A 555 -14.11 33.23 -0.97
CA LEU A 555 -15.33 34.00 -1.29
C LEU A 555 -15.07 35.50 -1.27
N LYS A 556 -14.49 36.01 -0.17
CA LYS A 556 -14.18 37.44 0.01
C LYS A 556 -13.24 37.96 -1.09
N VAL A 557 -12.13 37.26 -1.35
CA VAL A 557 -11.13 37.70 -2.33
C VAL A 557 -11.69 37.63 -3.75
N LEU A 558 -12.40 36.56 -4.12
CA LEU A 558 -12.98 36.41 -5.46
C LEU A 558 -14.06 37.46 -5.73
N GLN A 559 -14.92 37.75 -4.74
CA GLN A 559 -15.91 38.84 -4.83
C GLN A 559 -15.25 40.19 -5.06
N ALA A 560 -14.17 40.50 -4.34
CA ALA A 560 -13.41 41.74 -4.53
C ALA A 560 -12.76 41.83 -5.93
N LYS A 561 -12.57 40.71 -6.64
CA LYS A 561 -12.03 40.67 -8.00
C LYS A 561 -13.11 40.64 -9.10
N GLY A 562 -14.39 40.63 -8.73
CA GLY A 562 -15.54 40.72 -9.63
C GLY A 562 -16.31 39.41 -9.83
N PHE A 563 -15.97 38.34 -9.10
CA PHE A 563 -16.70 37.08 -9.20
C PHE A 563 -17.93 37.07 -8.29
N THR A 564 -19.08 36.71 -8.83
CA THR A 564 -20.32 36.52 -8.08
C THR A 564 -20.36 35.12 -7.46
N PRO A 565 -20.78 34.98 -6.19
CA PRO A 565 -21.07 33.67 -5.62
C PRO A 565 -22.27 33.02 -6.33
N ALA A 566 -22.45 31.71 -6.14
CA ALA A 566 -23.60 30.98 -6.69
C ALA A 566 -24.91 31.68 -6.28
N ASP A 567 -25.80 31.85 -7.27
CA ASP A 567 -27.12 32.43 -7.04
C ASP A 567 -27.92 31.57 -6.04
N ARG A 568 -28.76 32.18 -5.21
CA ARG A 568 -29.54 31.50 -4.16
C ARG A 568 -30.43 30.39 -4.73
N ASP A 569 -30.81 30.51 -6.01
CA ASP A 569 -31.67 29.57 -6.72
C ASP A 569 -30.88 28.52 -7.55
N GLY A 570 -29.54 28.57 -7.56
CA GLY A 570 -28.68 27.58 -8.22
C GLY A 570 -28.82 27.50 -9.74
N GLN A 571 -29.42 28.52 -10.39
CA GLN A 571 -29.68 28.51 -11.84
C GLN A 571 -28.46 28.90 -12.68
N LEU A 572 -27.57 29.75 -12.16
CA LEU A 572 -26.36 30.17 -12.88
C LEU A 572 -25.26 29.13 -12.71
N ILE A 573 -25.02 28.33 -13.75
CA ILE A 573 -23.98 27.28 -13.75
C ILE A 573 -22.65 27.78 -14.34
N ASP A 574 -22.66 28.52 -15.45
CA ASP A 574 -21.44 29.01 -16.12
C ASP A 574 -21.57 30.49 -16.52
N SER A 575 -20.59 31.31 -16.15
CA SER A 575 -20.50 32.72 -16.54
C SER A 575 -19.06 33.24 -16.34
N PRO A 576 -18.57 34.18 -17.18
CA PRO A 576 -17.25 34.79 -17.00
C PRO A 576 -17.02 35.44 -15.63
N ASP A 577 -18.09 35.97 -15.03
CA ASP A 577 -18.04 36.65 -13.74
C ASP A 577 -18.51 35.75 -12.60
N HIS A 578 -18.56 34.43 -12.79
CA HIS A 578 -18.99 33.48 -11.77
C HIS A 578 -17.88 32.50 -11.39
N ALA A 579 -17.82 32.10 -10.12
CA ALA A 579 -16.89 31.09 -9.63
C ALA A 579 -17.58 30.14 -8.66
N HIS A 580 -17.33 28.83 -8.82
CA HIS A 580 -17.81 27.80 -7.90
C HIS A 580 -16.81 27.63 -6.77
N ILE A 581 -17.30 27.65 -5.53
CA ILE A 581 -16.49 27.38 -4.33
C ILE A 581 -17.24 26.34 -3.51
N GLY A 582 -16.58 25.21 -3.22
CA GLY A 582 -17.20 24.13 -2.47
C GLY A 582 -16.22 23.41 -1.56
N LEU A 583 -16.71 22.98 -0.41
CA LEU A 583 -16.03 21.99 0.41
C LEU A 583 -16.19 20.62 -0.24
N ILE A 584 -15.17 19.78 -0.12
CA ILE A 584 -15.19 18.43 -0.68
C ILE A 584 -14.72 17.37 0.31
N SER A 585 -15.21 16.15 0.09
CA SER A 585 -14.75 14.96 0.79
C SER A 585 -13.26 14.68 0.51
N HIS A 586 -12.66 13.83 1.32
CA HIS A 586 -11.22 13.58 1.32
C HIS A 586 -10.66 13.14 -0.04
N ILE A 587 -9.63 13.86 -0.50
CA ILE A 587 -8.93 13.63 -1.79
C ILE A 587 -7.50 13.08 -1.63
N GLY A 588 -7.10 12.71 -0.41
CA GLY A 588 -5.72 12.31 -0.10
C GLY A 588 -4.81 13.48 0.28
N GLY A 589 -3.78 13.20 1.09
CA GLY A 589 -2.81 14.21 1.53
C GLY A 589 -3.28 15.09 2.70
N HIS A 590 -4.10 14.55 3.62
CA HIS A 590 -4.59 15.30 4.79
C HIS A 590 -3.47 15.82 5.71
N LYS A 591 -2.28 15.21 5.66
CA LYS A 591 -1.08 15.72 6.35
C LYS A 591 -0.64 17.10 5.86
N TYR A 592 -1.02 17.48 4.65
CA TYR A 592 -0.78 18.79 4.05
C TYR A 592 -2.06 19.65 4.08
N ALA A 593 -2.76 19.66 5.22
CA ALA A 593 -4.06 20.31 5.35
C ALA A 593 -4.06 21.75 4.81
N GLY A 594 -5.23 22.21 4.35
CA GLY A 594 -5.31 23.28 3.36
C GLY A 594 -5.14 22.75 1.94
N ASN A 595 -5.75 21.60 1.65
CA ASN A 595 -5.76 21.04 0.31
C ASN A 595 -6.83 21.74 -0.54
N VAL A 596 -6.41 22.34 -1.65
CA VAL A 596 -7.26 23.10 -2.57
C VAL A 596 -7.04 22.61 -3.99
N ILE A 597 -8.11 22.35 -4.73
CA ILE A 597 -8.06 22.09 -6.17
C ILE A 597 -8.67 23.30 -6.89
N VAL A 598 -7.98 23.81 -7.89
CA VAL A 598 -8.47 24.87 -8.77
C VAL A 598 -8.61 24.31 -10.19
N TYR A 599 -9.84 24.14 -10.64
CA TYR A 599 -10.14 23.78 -12.02
C TYR A 599 -10.38 25.03 -12.86
N MET A 600 -9.53 25.24 -13.85
CA MET A 600 -9.55 26.40 -14.74
C MET A 600 -10.25 26.02 -16.05
N PRO A 601 -11.37 26.65 -16.40
CA PRO A 601 -12.20 26.19 -17.50
C PRO A 601 -11.58 26.53 -18.87
N PRO A 602 -11.95 25.81 -19.93
CA PRO A 602 -11.18 25.83 -21.19
C PRO A 602 -11.24 27.14 -21.96
N ARG A 603 -12.27 27.98 -21.75
CA ARG A 603 -12.42 29.27 -22.45
C ARG A 603 -12.05 30.48 -21.59
N MET A 604 -11.49 30.25 -20.40
CA MET A 604 -11.02 31.34 -19.55
C MET A 604 -9.87 32.08 -20.23
N LYS A 605 -9.88 33.41 -20.09
CA LYS A 605 -8.84 34.31 -20.60
C LYS A 605 -8.16 35.03 -19.45
N ILE A 606 -6.94 35.51 -19.67
CA ILE A 606 -6.30 36.42 -18.72
C ILE A 606 -7.15 37.70 -18.63
N LYS A 607 -7.35 38.22 -17.42
CA LYS A 607 -8.15 39.42 -17.19
C LYS A 607 -7.66 40.58 -18.08
N ASN A 608 -8.61 41.26 -18.73
CA ASN A 608 -8.36 42.37 -19.67
C ASN A 608 -7.49 42.00 -20.89
N SER A 609 -7.44 40.72 -21.27
CA SER A 609 -6.67 40.25 -22.41
C SER A 609 -7.49 39.34 -23.31
N SER A 610 -7.17 39.34 -24.61
CA SER A 610 -7.68 38.36 -25.57
C SER A 610 -6.93 37.03 -25.51
N ILE A 611 -5.84 36.96 -24.73
CA ILE A 611 -4.95 35.80 -24.62
C ILE A 611 -5.62 34.69 -23.77
N PRO A 612 -5.66 33.43 -24.27
CA PRO A 612 -6.12 32.29 -23.49
C PRO A 612 -5.37 32.16 -22.18
N HIS A 613 -6.08 31.78 -21.11
CA HIS A 613 -5.45 31.57 -19.82
C HIS A 613 -4.43 30.42 -19.91
N PRO A 614 -3.16 30.59 -19.47
CA PRO A 614 -2.12 29.56 -19.58
C PRO A 614 -2.49 28.23 -18.90
N LEU A 615 -3.35 28.29 -17.88
CA LEU A 615 -3.87 27.13 -17.16
C LEU A 615 -5.25 26.67 -17.63
N ALA A 616 -5.82 27.26 -18.69
CA ALA A 616 -7.12 26.85 -19.23
C ALA A 616 -7.17 25.34 -19.51
N GLY A 617 -8.27 24.71 -19.10
CA GLY A 617 -8.48 23.27 -19.21
C GLY A 617 -7.66 22.42 -18.24
N LYS A 618 -7.06 23.00 -17.18
CA LYS A 618 -6.23 22.28 -16.21
C LYS A 618 -6.84 22.31 -14.81
N GLY A 619 -6.61 21.25 -14.05
CA GLY A 619 -6.86 21.18 -12.61
C GLY A 619 -5.54 21.26 -11.84
N ILE A 620 -5.40 22.22 -10.93
CA ILE A 620 -4.19 22.48 -10.16
C ILE A 620 -4.44 22.17 -8.68
N TRP A 621 -3.61 21.31 -8.09
CA TRP A 621 -3.71 20.92 -6.69
C TRP A 621 -2.68 21.66 -5.85
N TYR A 622 -3.15 22.22 -4.75
CA TYR A 622 -2.37 22.85 -3.71
C TYR A 622 -2.53 22.12 -2.38
N GLY A 623 -1.52 22.23 -1.51
CA GLY A 623 -1.56 21.81 -0.11
C GLY A 623 -0.93 22.87 0.77
N ARG A 624 -1.11 22.77 2.10
CA ARG A 624 -0.61 23.76 3.07
C ARG A 624 -1.16 25.18 2.84
N ILE A 625 -2.33 25.29 2.21
CA ILE A 625 -2.97 26.59 2.03
C ILE A 625 -3.50 27.08 3.37
N GLU A 626 -3.10 28.30 3.70
CA GLU A 626 -3.55 29.05 4.85
C GLU A 626 -4.30 30.28 4.35
N PRO A 627 -5.10 30.96 5.19
CA PRO A 627 -5.86 32.13 4.75
C PRO A 627 -5.00 33.23 4.12
N LYS A 628 -3.76 33.43 4.61
CA LYS A 628 -2.80 34.38 4.03
C LYS A 628 -2.40 34.08 2.59
N HIS A 629 -2.45 32.81 2.17
CA HIS A 629 -2.07 32.38 0.82
C HIS A 629 -3.20 32.55 -0.21
N VAL A 630 -4.44 32.73 0.24
CA VAL A 630 -5.62 32.75 -0.64
C VAL A 630 -5.54 33.88 -1.66
N GLN A 631 -5.14 35.09 -1.23
CA GLN A 631 -5.00 36.22 -2.15
C GLN A 631 -3.97 35.93 -3.25
N GLY A 632 -2.79 35.41 -2.87
CA GLY A 632 -1.75 35.06 -3.83
C GLY A 632 -2.20 34.00 -4.83
N ILE A 633 -2.97 32.99 -4.41
CA ILE A 633 -3.53 31.98 -5.34
C ILE A 633 -4.53 32.61 -6.32
N VAL A 634 -5.42 33.48 -5.85
CA VAL A 634 -6.39 34.14 -6.73
C VAL A 634 -5.68 35.01 -7.76
N GLU A 635 -4.68 35.80 -7.33
CA GLU A 635 -3.96 36.73 -8.20
C GLU A 635 -3.01 36.02 -9.16
N GLU A 636 -2.15 35.12 -8.67
CA GLU A 636 -1.16 34.44 -9.49
C GLU A 636 -1.78 33.33 -10.33
N THR A 637 -2.63 32.48 -9.75
CA THR A 637 -3.14 31.28 -10.43
C THR A 637 -4.44 31.52 -11.18
N ILE A 638 -5.46 32.07 -10.52
CA ILE A 638 -6.80 32.19 -11.13
C ILE A 638 -6.83 33.33 -12.16
N LEU A 639 -6.18 34.45 -11.86
CA LEU A 639 -6.15 35.62 -12.75
C LEU A 639 -4.90 35.68 -13.64
N GLY A 640 -3.74 35.33 -13.08
CA GLY A 640 -2.43 35.50 -13.72
C GLY A 640 -1.90 34.29 -14.49
N GLY A 641 -2.51 33.11 -14.36
CA GLY A 641 -2.09 31.90 -15.07
C GLY A 641 -0.75 31.30 -14.65
N LYS A 642 -0.28 31.61 -13.43
CA LYS A 642 0.96 31.08 -12.86
C LYS A 642 0.66 30.15 -11.68
N VAL A 643 1.34 29.02 -11.63
CA VAL A 643 1.26 28.10 -10.50
C VAL A 643 2.19 28.53 -9.38
N VAL A 644 1.67 28.54 -8.14
CA VAL A 644 2.42 28.87 -6.93
C VAL A 644 3.22 27.64 -6.48
N ALA A 645 4.52 27.61 -6.79
CA ALA A 645 5.32 26.39 -6.80
C ALA A 645 5.56 25.77 -5.41
N ASP A 646 5.72 26.59 -4.38
CA ASP A 646 5.95 26.16 -2.99
C ASP A 646 4.75 25.46 -2.33
N HIS A 647 3.54 25.65 -2.89
CA HIS A 647 2.32 24.99 -2.44
C HIS A 647 1.80 23.91 -3.40
N PHE A 648 2.42 23.79 -4.59
CA PHE A 648 1.95 22.91 -5.66
C PHE A 648 2.16 21.43 -5.34
N ARG A 649 1.09 20.64 -5.47
CA ARG A 649 1.10 19.18 -5.27
C ARG A 649 1.14 18.37 -6.55
N GLY A 650 0.58 18.91 -7.63
CA GLY A 650 0.38 18.24 -8.90
C GLY A 650 -0.77 18.87 -9.67
N GLY A 651 -1.01 18.42 -10.89
CA GLY A 651 -2.19 18.82 -11.64
C GLY A 651 -2.58 17.81 -12.70
N ILE A 652 -3.64 18.12 -13.43
CA ILE A 652 -4.16 17.32 -14.54
C ILE A 652 -4.53 18.25 -15.69
N ASP A 653 -4.24 17.85 -16.93
CA ASP A 653 -4.72 18.57 -18.12
C ASP A 653 -6.05 17.99 -18.65
N ARG A 654 -6.62 18.64 -19.67
CA ARG A 654 -7.87 18.23 -20.31
C ARG A 654 -7.82 16.82 -20.94
N ASN A 655 -6.62 16.33 -21.26
CA ASN A 655 -6.41 15.01 -21.84
C ASN A 655 -6.22 13.93 -20.76
N GLY A 656 -6.20 14.31 -19.47
CA GLY A 656 -5.97 13.40 -18.36
C GLY A 656 -4.49 13.18 -18.04
N ASN A 657 -3.57 13.95 -18.63
CA ASN A 657 -2.15 13.83 -18.32
C ASN A 657 -1.83 14.48 -16.97
N ILE A 658 -0.99 13.82 -16.18
CA ILE A 658 -0.55 14.33 -14.89
C ILE A 658 0.57 15.35 -15.07
N LEU A 659 0.39 16.49 -14.42
CA LEU A 659 1.28 17.64 -14.41
C LEU A 659 2.16 17.65 -13.16
N ARG A 660 3.46 17.92 -13.34
CA ARG A 660 4.48 18.01 -12.28
C ARG A 660 5.46 19.14 -12.59
N LEU A 661 6.12 19.65 -11.53
CA LEU A 661 7.23 20.61 -11.64
C LEU A 661 8.59 19.92 -11.69
#